data_AF-A0A9W8DKP6-F1
#
_entry.id   AF-A0A9W8DKP6-F1
#
_cell.length_a   1.000
_cell.length_b   1.000
_cell.length_c   1.000
_cell.angle_alpha   90.00
_cell.angle_beta   90.00
_cell.angle_gamma   90.00
#
_symmetry.space_group_name_H-M   'P 1'
#
loop_
_entity.id
_entity.type
_entity.pdbx_description
1 polymer ?
#
loop_
_entity_poly.entity_id
_entity_poly.type
_entity_poly.pdbx_seq_one_letter_code
_entity_poly.pdbx_strand_id
1 'polypeptide(L)'
;MTARFNKWKKNRNGKGKPRDQGTEGNYKSITVTEKSNAMFERYYRAQNLFGVDNDTEFSAFLSQLQVILPTAFRITGNRSHALELRAQIERDFIPYIQAAEVDGVLVEPPKPIPWYPGGFGWQMTVPRIALKKSESLKKFHTFLVTETEVGNISRQETVSMIPPLLLDVHPGQRIIDMCAAPGSKTAQILEALHAEDASDGPVDRGLVIANDANLKRACMLVHQTKRLHSPCLLVTHQDAEQMSNVLYPTKPEDPTYGEPARFDRILCDVPCSGDGTIRKNLLIWNDWKIADGLGLHTVQVKIAQRAAVLLQVGGRMVYSTCSFNPIENEAVVAELINSTEGAMQLVDVSDQLPGLIRRPGLPTWKVMRKDGEFVDRYADFMTETTARSHNKYPCSVFPPANAADLHLERCIRIYPQLQNTGGFFVAVLEKIRPLSKRDRKAPQANPADVTPEPVAAIPEPAETEQPSKRVKLDADEAKVDPAPPTTTSEHSDAKPLKDDPFIFVSGDDPDVESIWKFFDVAPGFPRDQFLVRSEASKQRTLYLVSSDIKAVMGIKRNERMRVVNTGIKCFGRNDIENTPCNYRIHSEALPLVYPFLGDARKVKLLHSDLRILLEAAGHVSIDKFSPALSERSASMDLGCCIGTLDPADAPVGHTMVAPMQFPIWRGVSSLNILLNKKDKDSLQARVFGPNFTVEAEAEPTAAAEKTV
;
A
#
# COMPACT_ATOMS: atom_id res chain seq x y z
N MET A 1 31.06 35.52 -11.79
CA MET A 1 31.65 36.24 -12.94
C MET A 1 31.17 35.60 -14.22
N THR A 2 30.67 36.46 -15.10
CA THR A 2 30.26 36.32 -16.50
C THR A 2 31.05 35.35 -17.38
N ALA A 3 30.34 34.61 -18.23
CA ALA A 3 30.74 34.38 -19.62
C ALA A 3 29.50 34.21 -20.53
N ARG A 4 29.30 35.20 -21.40
CA ARG A 4 28.37 35.22 -22.56
C ARG A 4 29.11 34.70 -23.81
N PHE A 5 28.31 34.54 -24.89
CA PHE A 5 28.63 34.41 -26.32
C PHE A 5 28.18 33.03 -26.88
N ASN A 6 27.49 32.91 -28.04
CA ASN A 6 27.31 33.85 -29.14
C ASN A 6 26.06 33.55 -30.00
N LYS A 7 25.57 34.59 -30.68
CA LYS A 7 24.48 34.63 -31.66
C LYS A 7 24.92 34.02 -33.01
N TRP A 8 23.96 33.43 -33.73
CA TRP A 8 23.96 33.54 -35.20
C TRP A 8 22.55 33.84 -35.76
N LYS A 9 22.52 34.80 -36.70
CA LYS A 9 21.37 35.34 -37.44
C LYS A 9 21.57 34.98 -38.91
N LYS A 10 20.53 34.53 -39.62
CA LYS A 10 19.92 35.23 -40.78
C LYS A 10 18.80 34.47 -41.48
N ASN A 11 17.77 35.25 -41.83
CA ASN A 11 16.53 34.98 -42.55
C ASN A 11 16.68 34.53 -44.02
N ARG A 12 15.64 33.88 -44.57
CA ARG A 12 14.91 34.39 -45.76
C ARG A 12 13.51 33.75 -45.99
N ASN A 13 12.51 34.63 -45.88
CA ASN A 13 11.11 34.69 -46.33
C ASN A 13 10.44 33.56 -47.14
N GLY A 14 9.22 33.20 -46.68
CA GLY A 14 8.07 32.77 -47.48
C GLY A 14 6.77 33.05 -46.70
N LYS A 15 5.88 33.88 -47.26
CA LYS A 15 4.70 34.49 -46.60
C LYS A 15 3.62 33.45 -46.24
N GLY A 16 3.19 33.43 -44.97
CA GLY A 16 1.96 32.80 -44.49
C GLY A 16 1.45 33.56 -43.26
N LYS A 17 0.16 33.92 -43.25
CA LYS A 17 -0.52 34.68 -42.18
C LYS A 17 -0.31 34.01 -40.80
N PRO A 18 -0.09 34.77 -39.70
CA PRO A 18 0.05 34.17 -38.38
C PRO A 18 -1.30 33.64 -37.92
N ARG A 19 -1.38 32.32 -37.78
CA ARG A 19 -2.40 31.62 -36.99
C ARG A 19 -2.03 31.87 -35.53
N ASP A 20 -2.99 32.34 -34.75
CA ASP A 20 -2.87 32.63 -33.32
C ASP A 20 -2.19 31.45 -32.61
N GLN A 21 -0.96 31.66 -32.15
CA GLN A 21 -0.24 30.66 -31.37
C GLN A 21 -0.95 30.57 -30.03
N GLY A 22 -1.66 29.44 -29.86
CA GLY A 22 -2.19 29.02 -28.58
C GLY A 22 -1.11 29.21 -27.53
N THR A 23 -1.44 30.04 -26.55
CA THR A 23 -0.69 30.29 -25.33
C THR A 23 -0.16 28.95 -24.82
N GLU A 24 1.15 28.78 -24.91
CA GLU A 24 1.89 27.71 -24.26
C GLU A 24 1.39 27.63 -22.82
N GLY A 25 0.70 26.52 -22.52
CA GLY A 25 0.19 26.21 -21.20
C GLY A 25 1.36 26.30 -20.23
N ASN A 26 1.31 27.35 -19.43
CA ASN A 26 2.32 27.81 -18.49
C ASN A 26 2.59 26.68 -17.46
N TYR A 27 3.51 25.76 -17.78
CA TYR A 27 4.10 24.85 -16.82
C TYR A 27 5.01 25.69 -15.92
N LYS A 28 4.40 26.44 -14.99
CA LYS A 28 5.13 26.96 -13.85
C LYS A 28 5.61 25.73 -13.09
N SER A 29 6.88 25.37 -13.30
CA SER A 29 7.65 24.76 -12.23
C SER A 29 7.46 25.67 -11.02
N ILE A 30 6.59 25.29 -10.08
CA ILE A 30 6.56 25.94 -8.78
C ILE A 30 7.86 25.51 -8.12
N THR A 31 8.92 26.26 -8.39
CA THR A 31 10.11 26.26 -7.57
C THR A 31 9.63 26.87 -6.26
N VAL A 32 9.53 26.06 -5.21
CA VAL A 32 9.36 26.59 -3.85
C VAL A 32 10.65 27.32 -3.52
N THR A 33 10.66 28.64 -3.75
CA THR A 33 11.84 29.49 -3.54
C THR A 33 12.12 29.71 -2.06
N GLU A 34 11.10 29.59 -1.20
CA GLU A 34 11.18 29.79 0.25
C GLU A 34 10.51 28.63 0.99
N LYS A 35 11.27 27.92 1.84
CA LYS A 35 10.77 26.84 2.72
C LYS A 35 10.41 27.41 4.10
N SER A 36 9.52 28.38 4.13
CA SER A 36 9.07 29.07 5.34
C SER A 36 7.59 29.41 5.27
N ASN A 37 6.94 29.51 6.43
CA ASN A 37 5.55 29.96 6.54
C ASN A 37 5.32 30.57 7.93
N ALA A 38 5.18 31.89 8.00
CA ALA A 38 5.07 32.62 9.27
C ALA A 38 3.84 32.19 10.10
N MET A 39 2.76 31.79 9.43
CA MET A 39 1.52 31.37 10.10
C MET A 39 1.65 29.96 10.67
N PHE A 40 2.30 29.05 9.94
CA PHE A 40 2.71 27.73 10.43
C PHE A 40 3.60 27.85 11.67
N GLU A 41 4.61 28.71 11.61
CA GLU A 41 5.54 28.93 12.73
C GLU A 41 4.82 29.54 13.94
N ARG A 42 3.99 30.58 13.75
CA ARG A 42 3.17 31.17 14.82
C ARG A 42 2.24 30.13 15.45
N TYR A 43 1.59 29.31 14.62
CA TYR A 43 0.68 28.27 15.09
C TYR A 43 1.39 27.23 15.95
N TYR A 44 2.44 26.60 15.43
CA TYR A 44 3.12 25.51 16.13
C TYR A 44 3.96 25.95 17.33
N ARG A 45 4.46 27.19 17.33
CA ARG A 45 5.09 27.79 18.51
C ARG A 45 4.10 27.91 19.66
N ALA A 46 2.86 28.32 19.40
CA ALA A 46 1.83 28.45 20.43
C ALA A 46 1.30 27.10 20.97
N GLN A 47 1.48 26.00 20.22
CA GLN A 47 1.09 24.67 20.68
C GLN A 47 2.06 24.07 21.72
N ASN A 48 3.22 24.69 21.95
CA ASN A 48 4.22 24.23 22.93
C ASN A 48 4.61 22.75 22.76
N LEU A 49 4.80 22.30 21.50
CA LEU A 49 5.08 20.90 21.17
C LEU A 49 6.32 20.30 21.89
N PHE A 50 7.27 21.15 22.28
CA PHE A 50 8.55 20.76 22.88
C PHE A 50 8.73 21.33 24.30
N GLY A 51 7.63 21.74 24.94
CA GLY A 51 7.65 22.46 26.21
C GLY A 51 7.69 23.97 26.04
N VAL A 52 7.44 24.68 27.14
CA VAL A 52 7.43 26.15 27.19
C VAL A 52 8.86 26.68 27.07
N ASP A 53 9.05 27.74 26.27
CA ASP A 53 10.33 28.43 26.04
C ASP A 53 11.47 27.56 25.48
N ASN A 54 11.18 26.40 24.89
CA ASN A 54 12.17 25.53 24.25
C ASN A 54 12.44 25.94 22.78
N ASP A 55 12.93 27.16 22.61
CA ASP A 55 13.18 27.74 21.28
C ASP A 55 14.25 27.00 20.50
N THR A 56 15.24 26.40 21.20
CA THR A 56 16.32 25.64 20.54
C THR A 56 15.79 24.39 19.85
N GLU A 57 14.94 23.60 20.53
CA GLU A 57 14.36 22.39 19.92
C GLU A 57 13.34 22.75 18.83
N PHE A 58 12.57 23.82 19.00
CA PHE A 58 11.66 24.31 17.97
C PHE A 58 12.41 24.78 16.70
N SER A 59 13.53 25.49 16.85
CA SER A 59 14.39 25.86 15.73
C SER A 59 15.01 24.64 15.05
N ALA A 60 15.39 23.60 15.80
CA ALA A 60 15.87 22.35 15.23
C ALA A 60 14.79 21.60 14.45
N PHE A 61 13.55 21.57 14.97
CA PHE A 61 12.37 21.04 14.28
C PHE A 61 12.16 21.74 12.94
N LEU A 62 12.04 23.08 12.94
CA LEU A 62 11.85 23.86 11.70
C LEU A 62 12.99 23.65 10.71
N SER A 63 14.23 23.66 11.17
CA SER A 63 15.41 23.43 10.32
C SER A 63 15.34 22.05 9.66
N GLN A 64 14.92 21.02 10.39
CA GLN A 64 14.80 19.67 9.84
C GLN A 64 13.67 19.54 8.81
N LEU A 65 12.56 20.30 8.95
CA LEU A 65 11.48 20.33 7.95
C LEU A 65 11.96 20.83 6.58
N GLN A 66 13.04 21.60 6.55
CA GLN A 66 13.61 22.14 5.32
C GLN A 66 14.58 21.15 4.62
N VAL A 67 14.97 20.07 5.30
CA VAL A 67 15.89 19.05 4.78
C VAL A 67 15.13 17.95 4.04
N ILE A 68 15.70 17.47 2.93
CA ILE A 68 15.13 16.37 2.12
C ILE A 68 14.93 15.13 3.00
N LEU A 69 13.75 14.52 2.88
CA LEU A 69 13.43 13.28 3.59
C LEU A 69 14.28 12.11 3.05
N PRO A 70 14.92 11.30 3.92
CA PRO A 70 15.62 10.10 3.49
C PRO A 70 14.69 9.09 2.81
N THR A 71 15.24 8.30 1.90
CA THR A 71 14.49 7.19 1.29
C THR A 71 14.50 6.00 2.26
N ALA A 72 13.38 5.31 2.38
CA ALA A 72 13.26 4.11 3.21
C ALA A 72 12.55 2.99 2.46
N PHE A 73 12.87 1.76 2.86
CA PHE A 73 12.27 0.54 2.33
C PHE A 73 12.24 -0.53 3.41
N ARG A 74 11.40 -1.55 3.22
CA ARG A 74 11.37 -2.76 4.03
C ARG A 74 11.56 -3.98 3.16
N ILE A 75 12.23 -4.98 3.70
CA ILE A 75 12.27 -6.32 3.15
C ILE A 75 10.96 -7.01 3.51
N THR A 76 10.34 -7.65 2.53
CA THR A 76 9.04 -8.33 2.62
C THR A 76 9.20 -9.81 2.27
N GLY A 77 8.19 -10.62 2.59
CA GLY A 77 8.16 -12.04 2.25
C GLY A 77 8.42 -12.98 3.44
N ASN A 78 8.49 -14.28 3.16
CA ASN A 78 8.65 -15.32 4.18
C ASN A 78 9.99 -15.16 4.92
N ARG A 79 10.04 -15.55 6.20
CA ARG A 79 11.13 -15.26 7.13
C ARG A 79 12.50 -15.76 6.64
N SER A 80 12.56 -16.91 5.96
CA SER A 80 13.80 -17.45 5.39
C SER A 80 14.34 -16.58 4.23
N HIS A 81 13.47 -16.23 3.28
CA HIS A 81 13.80 -15.39 2.13
C HIS A 81 14.18 -13.96 2.55
N ALA A 82 13.46 -13.38 3.51
CA ALA A 82 13.75 -12.06 4.04
C ALA A 82 15.13 -11.98 4.70
N LEU A 83 15.54 -13.03 5.43
CA LEU A 83 16.87 -13.12 6.03
C LEU A 83 17.99 -13.23 4.98
N GLU A 84 17.75 -13.98 3.91
CA GLU A 84 18.69 -14.11 2.79
C GLU A 84 18.89 -12.76 2.08
N LEU A 85 17.79 -12.07 1.76
CA LEU A 85 17.85 -10.77 1.09
C LEU A 85 18.58 -9.73 1.96
N ARG A 86 18.37 -9.77 3.28
CA ARG A 86 19.10 -8.93 4.24
C ARG A 86 20.61 -9.22 4.18
N ALA A 87 20.99 -10.49 4.24
CA ALA A 87 22.39 -10.90 4.18
C ALA A 87 23.03 -10.51 2.83
N GLN A 88 22.28 -10.59 1.73
CA GLN A 88 22.72 -10.15 0.41
C GLN A 88 22.99 -8.64 0.38
N ILE A 89 22.10 -7.82 0.94
CA ILE A 89 22.30 -6.37 1.05
C ILE A 89 23.59 -6.06 1.81
N GLU A 90 23.80 -6.72 2.96
CA GLU A 90 24.97 -6.54 3.81
C GLU A 90 26.28 -6.97 3.15
N ARG A 91 26.27 -8.12 2.47
CA ARG A 91 27.46 -8.71 1.83
C ARG A 91 27.81 -8.03 0.51
N ASP A 92 26.83 -7.85 -0.37
CA ASP A 92 27.07 -7.56 -1.79
C ASP A 92 26.94 -6.07 -2.14
N PHE A 93 26.30 -5.26 -1.28
CA PHE A 93 26.03 -3.85 -1.60
C PHE A 93 26.65 -2.87 -0.61
N ILE A 94 26.58 -3.11 0.71
CA ILE A 94 27.11 -2.16 1.72
C ILE A 94 28.58 -1.80 1.49
N PRO A 95 29.53 -2.76 1.30
CA PRO A 95 30.95 -2.43 1.14
C PRO A 95 31.22 -1.54 -0.08
N TYR A 96 30.49 -1.74 -1.17
CA TYR A 96 30.66 -0.98 -2.41
C TYR A 96 30.03 0.41 -2.36
N ILE A 97 28.93 0.57 -1.62
CA ILE A 97 28.27 1.87 -1.43
C ILE A 97 29.11 2.75 -0.51
N GLN A 98 29.67 2.18 0.56
CA GLN A 98 30.48 2.93 1.52
C GLN A 98 31.76 3.52 0.88
N ALA A 99 32.29 2.87 -0.16
CA ALA A 99 33.42 3.37 -0.94
C ALA A 99 33.02 4.32 -2.08
N ALA A 100 31.72 4.58 -2.30
CA ALA A 100 31.26 5.41 -3.41
C ALA A 100 31.30 6.90 -3.05
N GLU A 101 31.74 7.72 -4.01
CA GLU A 101 31.68 9.18 -3.93
C GLU A 101 30.74 9.74 -4.99
N VAL A 102 29.93 10.73 -4.61
CA VAL A 102 29.10 11.49 -5.54
C VAL A 102 29.38 12.97 -5.33
N ASP A 103 29.79 13.66 -6.41
CA ASP A 103 30.14 15.09 -6.39
C ASP A 103 31.17 15.45 -5.30
N GLY A 104 32.13 14.54 -5.02
CA GLY A 104 33.19 14.73 -4.02
C GLY A 104 32.77 14.48 -2.57
N VAL A 105 31.57 13.95 -2.34
CA VAL A 105 31.06 13.58 -1.00
C VAL A 105 30.91 12.06 -0.92
N LEU A 106 31.47 11.47 0.14
CA LEU A 106 31.30 10.05 0.44
C LEU A 106 29.83 9.74 0.74
N VAL A 107 29.34 8.68 0.11
CA VAL A 107 27.94 8.27 0.22
C VAL A 107 27.75 7.43 1.47
N GLU A 108 26.79 7.82 2.30
CA GLU A 108 26.41 7.01 3.45
C GLU A 108 25.64 5.75 2.99
N PRO A 109 26.07 4.54 3.37
CA PRO A 109 25.37 3.32 2.99
C PRO A 109 23.99 3.25 3.66
N PRO A 110 23.04 2.49 3.06
CA PRO A 110 21.77 2.19 3.72
C PRO A 110 22.02 1.57 5.10
N LYS A 111 21.24 1.99 6.08
CA LYS A 111 21.33 1.49 7.46
C LYS A 111 20.02 0.86 7.90
N PRO A 112 20.06 -0.22 8.71
CA PRO A 112 18.86 -0.76 9.32
C PRO A 112 18.25 0.27 10.28
N ILE A 113 16.92 0.33 10.31
CA ILE A 113 16.15 1.18 11.21
C ILE A 113 16.13 0.49 12.59
N PRO A 114 16.69 1.11 13.65
CA PRO A 114 16.92 0.42 14.92
C PRO A 114 15.68 -0.18 15.58
N TRP A 115 14.52 0.47 15.39
CA TRP A 115 13.25 0.07 16.00
C TRP A 115 12.40 -0.84 15.12
N TYR A 116 12.79 -1.10 13.87
CA TYR A 116 12.04 -1.97 12.99
C TYR A 116 12.37 -3.44 13.31
N PRO A 117 11.37 -4.30 13.60
CA PRO A 117 11.63 -5.69 14.00
C PRO A 117 12.47 -6.49 12.99
N GLY A 118 13.36 -7.34 13.50
CA GLY A 118 14.17 -8.24 12.67
C GLY A 118 15.22 -7.56 11.77
N GLY A 119 15.39 -6.23 11.85
CA GLY A 119 16.31 -5.50 10.97
C GLY A 119 15.87 -5.48 9.51
N PHE A 120 14.56 -5.61 9.25
CA PHE A 120 14.02 -5.64 7.89
C PHE A 120 13.65 -4.26 7.33
N GLY A 121 13.60 -3.23 8.17
CA GLY A 121 13.41 -1.84 7.74
C GLY A 121 14.76 -1.14 7.55
N TRP A 122 14.91 -0.41 6.45
CA TRP A 122 16.17 0.24 6.05
C TRP A 122 15.93 1.67 5.60
N GLN A 123 16.93 2.53 5.83
CA GLN A 123 16.91 3.95 5.48
C GLN A 123 18.22 4.37 4.81
N MET A 124 18.15 5.27 3.84
CA MET A 124 19.30 5.89 3.19
C MET A 124 19.08 7.37 2.93
N THR A 125 20.11 8.18 3.14
CA THR A 125 20.11 9.65 2.98
C THR A 125 20.42 10.10 1.55
N VAL A 126 20.85 9.17 0.69
CA VAL A 126 21.28 9.42 -0.69
C VAL A 126 20.12 9.92 -1.56
N PRO A 127 20.21 11.14 -2.14
CA PRO A 127 19.17 11.64 -3.05
C PRO A 127 19.06 10.77 -4.31
N ARG A 128 17.84 10.59 -4.83
CA ARG A 128 17.58 9.76 -6.05
C ARG A 128 18.43 10.16 -7.27
N ILE A 129 18.83 11.43 -7.38
CA ILE A 129 19.66 11.94 -8.48
C ILE A 129 21.11 11.45 -8.34
N ALA A 130 21.62 11.34 -7.12
CA ALA A 130 22.95 10.82 -6.83
C ALA A 130 23.07 9.32 -7.15
N LEU A 131 21.97 8.55 -6.98
CA LEU A 131 21.93 7.12 -7.30
C LEU A 131 22.24 6.80 -8.77
N LYS A 132 22.04 7.76 -9.69
CA LYS A 132 22.29 7.59 -11.13
C LYS A 132 23.72 7.94 -11.56
N LYS A 133 24.50 8.61 -10.70
CA LYS A 133 25.83 9.15 -11.04
C LYS A 133 26.98 8.16 -10.79
N SER A 134 26.81 7.21 -9.88
CA SER A 134 27.80 6.18 -9.55
C SER A 134 27.36 4.81 -10.06
N GLU A 135 28.28 4.04 -10.63
CA GLU A 135 28.02 2.69 -11.13
C GLU A 135 27.62 1.73 -10.00
N SER A 136 28.25 1.83 -8.82
CA SER A 136 27.90 1.06 -7.62
C SER A 136 26.47 1.36 -7.14
N LEU A 137 26.07 2.63 -7.15
CA LEU A 137 24.71 3.03 -6.77
C LEU A 137 23.65 2.63 -7.80
N LYS A 138 24.02 2.60 -9.10
CA LYS A 138 23.15 2.13 -10.18
C LYS A 138 22.82 0.65 -10.00
N LYS A 139 23.80 -0.20 -9.66
CA LYS A 139 23.58 -1.62 -9.38
C LYS A 139 22.60 -1.83 -8.21
N PHE A 140 22.82 -1.12 -7.10
CA PHE A 140 21.92 -1.20 -5.95
C PHE A 140 20.52 -0.67 -6.26
N HIS A 141 20.40 0.43 -7.00
CA HIS A 141 19.09 0.94 -7.43
C HIS A 141 18.35 -0.06 -8.31
N THR A 142 19.03 -0.69 -9.29
CA THR A 142 18.43 -1.76 -10.11
C THR A 142 17.94 -2.91 -9.24
N PHE A 143 18.77 -3.39 -8.32
CA PHE A 143 18.37 -4.41 -7.33
C PHE A 143 17.08 -4.02 -6.58
N LEU A 144 17.04 -2.81 -6.00
CA LEU A 144 15.84 -2.34 -5.30
C LEU A 144 14.60 -2.26 -6.19
N VAL A 145 14.74 -1.86 -7.46
CA VAL A 145 13.61 -1.81 -8.41
C VAL A 145 13.13 -3.22 -8.68
N THR A 146 14.04 -4.12 -9.05
CA THR A 146 13.76 -5.52 -9.36
C THR A 146 13.07 -6.25 -8.19
N GLU A 147 13.61 -6.13 -6.98
CA GLU A 147 13.03 -6.75 -5.78
C GLU A 147 11.70 -6.11 -5.37
N THR A 148 11.49 -4.82 -5.68
CA THR A 148 10.19 -4.17 -5.48
C THR A 148 9.14 -4.69 -6.45
N GLU A 149 9.50 -4.91 -7.72
CA GLU A 149 8.59 -5.41 -8.75
C GLU A 149 8.08 -6.82 -8.45
N VAL A 150 8.94 -7.69 -7.90
CA VAL A 150 8.57 -9.06 -7.49
C VAL A 150 7.96 -9.18 -6.09
N GLY A 151 7.96 -8.08 -5.31
CA GLY A 151 7.33 -8.05 -3.99
C GLY A 151 8.15 -8.56 -2.81
N ASN A 152 9.48 -8.58 -2.94
CA ASN A 152 10.42 -8.88 -1.84
C ASN A 152 10.91 -7.61 -1.13
N ILE A 153 10.71 -6.43 -1.73
CA ILE A 153 10.95 -5.15 -1.10
C ILE A 153 9.72 -4.26 -1.26
N SER A 154 9.41 -3.48 -0.24
CA SER A 154 8.41 -2.43 -0.30
C SER A 154 9.01 -1.09 0.06
N ARG A 155 8.86 -0.11 -0.83
CA ARG A 155 9.26 1.28 -0.55
C ARG A 155 8.18 1.94 0.29
N GLN A 156 8.54 2.35 1.49
CA GLN A 156 7.62 2.95 2.44
C GLN A 156 8.40 3.91 3.33
N GLU A 157 7.79 5.03 3.67
CA GLU A 157 8.37 5.96 4.63
C GLU A 157 8.43 5.33 6.02
N THR A 158 9.48 5.61 6.79
CA THR A 158 9.71 5.03 8.11
C THR A 158 8.50 5.24 9.04
N VAL A 159 7.97 6.45 9.15
CA VAL A 159 6.82 6.70 10.04
C VAL A 159 5.53 6.00 9.61
N SER A 160 5.37 5.72 8.30
CA SER A 160 4.22 4.96 7.78
C SER A 160 4.27 3.49 8.20
N MET A 161 5.44 2.97 8.60
CA MET A 161 5.61 1.58 9.04
C MET A 161 5.10 1.33 10.46
N ILE A 162 4.91 2.38 11.26
CA ILE A 162 4.68 2.28 12.71
C ILE A 162 3.25 1.84 13.03
N PRO A 163 2.18 2.39 12.41
CA PRO A 163 0.82 1.98 12.74
C PRO A 163 0.54 0.48 12.58
N PRO A 164 0.95 -0.18 11.47
CA PRO A 164 0.76 -1.63 11.35
C PRO A 164 1.53 -2.45 12.38
N LEU A 165 2.71 -1.99 12.83
CA LEU A 165 3.48 -2.69 13.88
C LEU A 165 2.78 -2.61 15.23
N LEU A 166 2.24 -1.43 15.59
CA LEU A 166 1.50 -1.23 16.84
C LEU A 166 0.08 -1.82 16.80
N LEU A 167 -0.43 -2.10 15.61
CA LEU A 167 -1.69 -2.81 15.42
C LEU A 167 -1.60 -4.25 15.94
N ASP A 168 -0.40 -4.83 16.03
CA ASP A 168 -0.16 -6.16 16.58
C ASP A 168 -1.07 -7.22 15.93
N VAL A 169 -0.88 -7.39 14.62
CA VAL A 169 -1.65 -8.33 13.79
C VAL A 169 -1.09 -9.73 13.96
N HIS A 170 -1.99 -10.70 14.19
CA HIS A 170 -1.67 -12.13 14.29
C HIS A 170 -2.36 -12.93 13.18
N PRO A 171 -1.83 -14.10 12.79
CA PRO A 171 -2.45 -14.96 11.79
C PRO A 171 -3.91 -15.30 12.08
N GLY A 172 -4.71 -15.43 11.02
CA GLY A 172 -6.14 -15.78 11.11
C GLY A 172 -7.08 -14.68 11.61
N GLN A 173 -6.56 -13.51 12.00
CA GLN A 173 -7.40 -12.39 12.45
C GLN A 173 -8.19 -11.74 11.31
N ARG A 174 -9.26 -11.04 11.68
CA ARG A 174 -10.07 -10.19 10.80
C ARG A 174 -9.70 -8.74 11.03
N ILE A 175 -9.17 -8.10 9.99
CA ILE A 175 -8.63 -6.76 10.00
C ILE A 175 -9.36 -5.88 9.00
N ILE A 176 -9.49 -4.59 9.33
CA ILE A 176 -9.96 -3.57 8.40
C ILE A 176 -8.98 -2.39 8.37
N ASP A 177 -8.66 -1.95 7.17
CA ASP A 177 -7.92 -0.72 6.91
C ASP A 177 -8.90 0.28 6.31
N MET A 178 -9.34 1.25 7.13
CA MET A 178 -10.47 2.13 6.82
C MET A 178 -10.17 3.10 5.67
N CYS A 179 -8.89 3.45 5.47
CA CYS A 179 -8.40 4.47 4.54
C CYS A 179 -7.09 3.99 3.89
N ALA A 180 -7.19 2.89 3.15
CA ALA A 180 -6.06 2.03 2.82
C ALA A 180 -5.12 2.56 1.74
N ALA A 181 -5.60 3.35 0.77
CA ALA A 181 -4.77 3.69 -0.38
C ALA A 181 -3.64 4.66 -0.01
N PRO A 182 -2.42 4.50 -0.55
CA PRO A 182 -2.07 3.66 -1.70
C PRO A 182 -1.78 2.19 -1.39
N GLY A 183 -1.91 1.72 -0.14
CA GLY A 183 -1.83 0.29 0.21
C GLY A 183 -0.55 -0.16 0.89
N SER A 184 0.37 0.75 1.21
CA SER A 184 1.63 0.38 1.90
C SER A 184 1.42 -0.19 3.31
N LYS A 185 0.44 0.34 4.06
CA LYS A 185 0.08 -0.18 5.39
C LYS A 185 -0.70 -1.48 5.31
N THR A 186 -1.67 -1.56 4.38
CA THR A 186 -2.38 -2.81 4.06
C THR A 186 -1.42 -3.94 3.68
N ALA A 187 -0.40 -3.64 2.87
CA ALA A 187 0.64 -4.60 2.50
C ALA A 187 1.37 -5.15 3.73
N GLN A 188 1.75 -4.28 4.65
CA GLN A 188 2.42 -4.67 5.89
C GLN A 188 1.49 -5.47 6.83
N ILE A 189 0.19 -5.17 6.84
CA ILE A 189 -0.83 -5.96 7.57
C ILE A 189 -0.92 -7.38 6.99
N LEU A 190 -0.96 -7.52 5.67
CA LEU A 190 -0.99 -8.83 5.00
C LEU A 190 0.27 -9.64 5.28
N GLU A 191 1.43 -8.99 5.27
CA GLU A 191 2.71 -9.63 5.63
C GLU A 191 2.68 -10.17 7.07
N ALA A 192 2.16 -9.40 8.02
CA ALA A 192 2.02 -9.85 9.42
C ALA A 192 1.00 -10.99 9.56
N LEU A 193 -0.11 -10.95 8.81
CA LEU A 193 -1.12 -12.02 8.80
C LEU A 193 -0.54 -13.37 8.32
N HIS A 194 0.49 -13.35 7.48
CA HIS A 194 1.16 -14.54 6.92
C HIS A 194 2.51 -14.86 7.58
N ALA A 195 2.86 -14.21 8.70
CA ALA A 195 4.20 -14.31 9.28
C ALA A 195 4.56 -15.72 9.79
N GLU A 196 3.57 -16.57 10.08
CA GLU A 196 3.74 -17.92 10.61
C GLU A 196 3.48 -19.03 9.57
N ASP A 197 3.17 -18.68 8.31
CA ASP A 197 2.77 -19.61 7.25
C ASP A 197 3.96 -20.39 6.63
N ALA A 198 4.74 -21.05 7.49
CA ALA A 198 5.72 -22.08 7.15
C ALA A 198 5.33 -23.48 7.67
N SER A 199 4.15 -23.64 8.28
CA SER A 199 3.62 -24.95 8.68
C SER A 199 2.62 -25.50 7.66
N ASP A 200 3.07 -26.41 6.80
CA ASP A 200 2.36 -27.49 6.06
C ASP A 200 0.83 -27.40 5.81
N GLY A 201 0.28 -26.23 5.45
CA GLY A 201 -1.16 -26.07 5.22
C GLY A 201 -1.51 -24.88 4.32
N PRO A 202 -2.70 -24.86 3.68
CA PRO A 202 -3.15 -23.67 2.98
C PRO A 202 -3.50 -22.60 4.00
N VAL A 203 -3.32 -21.33 3.64
CA VAL A 203 -3.89 -20.20 4.39
C VAL A 203 -5.41 -20.28 4.32
N ASP A 204 -6.01 -21.02 5.23
CA ASP A 204 -7.45 -21.27 5.25
C ASP A 204 -8.22 -20.12 5.93
N ARG A 205 -7.54 -19.25 6.70
CA ARG A 205 -8.21 -18.25 7.55
C ARG A 205 -7.52 -16.90 7.52
N GLY A 206 -8.29 -15.85 7.81
CA GLY A 206 -7.86 -14.47 7.81
C GLY A 206 -8.66 -13.63 6.81
N LEU A 207 -8.89 -12.38 7.19
CA LEU A 207 -9.61 -11.40 6.38
C LEU A 207 -8.98 -10.02 6.56
N VAL A 208 -8.60 -9.38 5.46
CA VAL A 208 -8.19 -7.99 5.43
C VAL A 208 -9.12 -7.25 4.48
N ILE A 209 -9.98 -6.40 5.04
CA ILE A 209 -10.79 -5.48 4.24
C ILE A 209 -10.02 -4.17 4.11
N ALA A 210 -9.63 -3.83 2.89
CA ALA A 210 -8.92 -2.59 2.58
C ALA A 210 -9.86 -1.63 1.85
N ASN A 211 -10.25 -0.53 2.49
CA ASN A 211 -11.24 0.41 2.00
C ASN A 211 -10.62 1.74 1.58
N ASP A 212 -11.07 2.32 0.47
CA ASP A 212 -10.81 3.72 0.15
C ASP A 212 -12.04 4.41 -0.47
N ALA A 213 -12.31 5.63 -0.02
CA ALA A 213 -13.44 6.43 -0.50
C ALA A 213 -13.28 6.92 -1.95
N ASN A 214 -12.12 6.73 -2.58
CA ASN A 214 -11.85 7.07 -3.97
C ASN A 214 -11.50 5.82 -4.80
N LEU A 215 -12.33 5.51 -5.80
CA LEU A 215 -12.14 4.32 -6.64
C LEU A 215 -10.77 4.30 -7.35
N LYS A 216 -10.28 5.44 -7.83
CA LYS A 216 -8.99 5.53 -8.53
C LYS A 216 -7.82 5.21 -7.58
N ARG A 217 -7.91 5.67 -6.33
CA ARG A 217 -6.96 5.32 -5.26
C ARG A 217 -7.08 3.87 -4.82
N ALA A 218 -8.29 3.32 -4.74
CA ALA A 218 -8.52 1.89 -4.51
C ALA A 218 -7.86 1.02 -5.59
N CYS A 219 -7.91 1.43 -6.86
CA CYS A 219 -7.17 0.74 -7.94
C CYS A 219 -5.65 0.80 -7.75
N MET A 220 -5.09 1.90 -7.21
CA MET A 220 -3.66 1.96 -6.86
C MET A 220 -3.32 0.98 -5.74
N LEU A 221 -4.18 0.88 -4.72
CA LEU A 221 -4.09 -0.12 -3.66
C LEU A 221 -4.04 -1.54 -4.23
N VAL A 222 -4.94 -1.88 -5.16
CA VAL A 222 -4.93 -3.18 -5.85
C VAL A 222 -3.59 -3.43 -6.55
N HIS A 223 -3.05 -2.45 -7.27
CA HIS A 223 -1.76 -2.58 -7.93
C HIS A 223 -0.61 -2.80 -6.93
N GLN A 224 -0.63 -2.09 -5.80
CA GLN A 224 0.39 -2.20 -4.77
C GLN A 224 0.34 -3.52 -4.00
N THR A 225 -0.84 -4.04 -3.70
CA THR A 225 -0.99 -5.30 -2.95
C THR A 225 -0.92 -6.54 -3.83
N LYS A 226 -1.09 -6.41 -5.15
CA LYS A 226 -1.08 -7.55 -6.09
C LYS A 226 0.14 -8.46 -5.92
N ARG A 227 1.32 -7.89 -5.68
CA ARG A 227 2.60 -8.62 -5.52
C ARG A 227 2.70 -9.48 -4.26
N LEU A 228 1.81 -9.30 -3.28
CA LEU A 228 1.81 -10.07 -2.04
C LEU A 228 1.07 -11.40 -2.17
N HIS A 229 0.28 -11.57 -3.24
CA HIS A 229 -0.45 -12.80 -3.55
C HIS A 229 -1.18 -13.41 -2.33
N SER A 230 -1.90 -12.59 -1.56
CA SER A 230 -2.65 -13.05 -0.38
C SER A 230 -4.10 -13.39 -0.75
N PRO A 231 -4.64 -14.55 -0.33
CA PRO A 231 -6.02 -14.92 -0.57
C PRO A 231 -6.98 -14.24 0.43
N CYS A 232 -6.44 -13.52 1.43
CA CYS A 232 -7.18 -12.91 2.52
C CYS A 232 -7.57 -11.44 2.27
N LEU A 233 -7.21 -10.85 1.11
CA LEU A 233 -7.47 -9.45 0.81
C LEU A 233 -8.79 -9.21 0.07
N LEU A 234 -9.66 -8.39 0.66
CA LEU A 234 -10.87 -7.83 0.05
C LEU A 234 -10.74 -6.31 -0.09
N VAL A 235 -10.59 -5.81 -1.32
CA VAL A 235 -10.52 -4.36 -1.59
C VAL A 235 -11.92 -3.82 -1.84
N THR A 236 -12.30 -2.78 -1.10
CA THR A 236 -13.63 -2.15 -1.17
C THR A 236 -13.55 -0.66 -1.44
N HIS A 237 -14.65 -0.10 -1.94
CA HIS A 237 -14.79 1.32 -2.21
C HIS A 237 -16.06 1.87 -1.55
N GLN A 238 -15.90 2.42 -0.34
CA GLN A 238 -16.97 3.03 0.44
C GLN A 238 -16.46 4.27 1.20
N ASP A 239 -17.38 5.16 1.54
CA ASP A 239 -17.11 6.23 2.50
C ASP A 239 -16.88 5.60 3.88
N ALA A 240 -15.70 5.85 4.46
CA ALA A 240 -15.30 5.32 5.75
C ALA A 240 -16.18 5.84 6.91
N GLU A 241 -16.76 7.04 6.80
CA GLU A 241 -17.70 7.60 7.79
C GLU A 241 -18.97 6.74 7.90
N GLN A 242 -19.36 6.09 6.79
CA GLN A 242 -20.62 5.35 6.65
C GLN A 242 -20.41 3.88 6.29
N MET A 243 -19.19 3.37 6.48
CA MET A 243 -18.82 2.01 6.05
C MET A 243 -19.83 1.01 6.56
N SER A 244 -20.44 0.20 5.69
CA SER A 244 -21.54 -0.69 6.10
C SER A 244 -21.12 -1.75 7.12
N ASN A 245 -22.08 -2.28 7.88
CA ASN A 245 -21.81 -3.46 8.70
C ASN A 245 -21.53 -4.64 7.76
N VAL A 246 -20.31 -5.16 7.81
CA VAL A 246 -19.97 -6.43 7.15
C VAL A 246 -20.67 -7.53 7.92
N LEU A 247 -21.49 -8.36 7.28
CA LEU A 247 -22.08 -9.52 7.93
C LEU A 247 -21.16 -10.73 7.81
N TYR A 248 -21.12 -11.57 8.83
CA TYR A 248 -20.40 -12.84 8.87
C TYR A 248 -21.40 -13.95 9.22
N PRO A 249 -21.32 -15.14 8.60
CA PRO A 249 -22.31 -16.19 8.82
C PRO A 249 -22.28 -16.66 10.27
N THR A 250 -23.46 -16.76 10.87
CA THR A 250 -23.62 -17.31 12.25
C THR A 250 -23.50 -18.82 12.27
N LYS A 251 -23.84 -19.47 11.15
CA LYS A 251 -23.70 -20.90 10.90
C LYS A 251 -23.15 -21.10 9.50
N PRO A 252 -22.13 -21.95 9.29
CA PRO A 252 -21.57 -22.25 7.97
C PRO A 252 -22.63 -22.72 6.96
N GLU A 253 -23.63 -23.47 7.43
CA GLU A 253 -24.69 -24.08 6.62
C GLU A 253 -25.85 -23.16 6.20
N ASP A 254 -25.97 -21.94 6.75
CA ASP A 254 -27.05 -20.99 6.40
C ASP A 254 -26.49 -19.59 6.08
N PRO A 255 -26.14 -19.31 4.82
CA PRO A 255 -25.61 -18.01 4.39
C PRO A 255 -26.68 -16.90 4.33
N THR A 256 -27.93 -17.20 4.70
CA THR A 256 -29.04 -16.25 4.63
C THR A 256 -29.05 -15.27 5.80
N TYR A 257 -28.53 -15.70 6.96
CA TYR A 257 -28.53 -14.93 8.20
C TYR A 257 -27.10 -14.77 8.77
N GLY A 258 -26.52 -13.60 8.55
CA GLY A 258 -25.25 -13.20 9.16
C GLY A 258 -25.44 -12.21 10.31
N GLU A 259 -24.57 -12.31 11.31
CA GLU A 259 -24.42 -11.27 12.33
C GLU A 259 -23.36 -10.27 11.87
N PRO A 260 -23.39 -9.01 12.35
CA PRO A 260 -22.36 -8.08 11.95
C PRO A 260 -20.99 -8.59 12.43
N ALA A 261 -20.08 -8.80 11.49
CA ALA A 261 -18.70 -9.14 11.70
C ALA A 261 -18.10 -8.20 12.75
N ARG A 262 -17.30 -8.79 13.61
CA ARG A 262 -16.54 -8.10 14.64
C ARG A 262 -15.08 -8.28 14.26
N PHE A 263 -14.37 -7.18 14.10
CA PHE A 263 -12.96 -7.16 13.67
C PHE A 263 -12.05 -7.20 14.90
N ASP A 264 -10.99 -8.01 14.81
CA ASP A 264 -9.95 -8.11 15.84
C ASP A 264 -9.06 -6.87 15.85
N ARG A 265 -8.81 -6.31 14.66
CA ARG A 265 -7.91 -5.19 14.41
C ARG A 265 -8.50 -4.19 13.45
N ILE A 266 -8.37 -2.90 13.76
CA ILE A 266 -8.77 -1.82 12.84
C ILE A 266 -7.68 -0.77 12.72
N LEU A 267 -7.25 -0.48 11.50
CA LEU A 267 -6.37 0.64 11.19
C LEU A 267 -7.18 1.83 10.68
N CYS A 268 -7.01 2.97 11.33
CA CYS A 268 -7.57 4.27 10.97
C CYS A 268 -6.44 5.25 10.65
N ASP A 269 -5.77 5.05 9.51
CA ASP A 269 -4.84 6.03 8.94
C ASP A 269 -5.64 7.09 8.16
N VAL A 270 -6.23 8.02 8.90
CA VAL A 270 -7.28 8.90 8.36
C VAL A 270 -6.74 10.01 7.47
N PRO A 271 -7.53 10.50 6.50
CA PRO A 271 -7.16 11.71 5.76
C PRO A 271 -6.94 12.88 6.72
N CYS A 272 -5.83 13.60 6.53
CA CYS A 272 -5.41 14.72 7.35
C CYS A 272 -4.81 15.84 6.49
N SER A 273 -4.51 16.99 7.12
CA SER A 273 -3.85 18.13 6.47
C SER A 273 -2.49 17.76 5.87
N GLY A 274 -1.85 16.72 6.42
CA GLY A 274 -0.62 16.16 5.91
C GLY A 274 0.62 17.00 6.19
N ASP A 275 0.57 17.95 7.12
CA ASP A 275 1.68 18.86 7.40
C ASP A 275 2.92 18.19 8.04
N GLY A 276 2.78 16.96 8.55
CA GLY A 276 3.88 16.05 8.88
C GLY A 276 4.67 15.57 7.66
N THR A 277 4.10 15.71 6.45
CA THR A 277 4.73 15.29 5.18
C THR A 277 5.45 16.43 4.46
N ILE A 278 5.57 17.62 5.05
CA ILE A 278 6.13 18.83 4.41
C ILE A 278 7.54 18.64 3.80
N ARG A 279 8.35 17.71 4.35
CA ARG A 279 9.66 17.32 3.80
C ARG A 279 9.58 16.60 2.46
N LYS A 280 8.43 15.98 2.17
CA LYS A 280 8.12 15.24 0.95
C LYS A 280 7.22 16.06 0.01
N ASN A 281 6.18 16.69 0.56
CA ASN A 281 5.27 17.56 -0.17
C ASN A 281 5.60 19.03 0.10
N LEU A 282 6.53 19.58 -0.69
CA LEU A 282 7.04 20.94 -0.50
C LEU A 282 5.98 22.04 -0.71
N LEU A 283 4.88 21.75 -1.41
CA LEU A 283 3.80 22.73 -1.65
C LEU A 283 3.10 23.15 -0.36
N ILE A 284 3.14 22.30 0.68
CA ILE A 284 2.55 22.60 1.98
C ILE A 284 3.13 23.89 2.57
N TRP A 285 4.42 24.22 2.34
CA TRP A 285 4.99 25.49 2.81
C TRP A 285 4.17 26.70 2.35
N ASN A 286 3.71 26.70 1.10
CA ASN A 286 2.94 27.81 0.53
C ASN A 286 1.45 27.73 0.87
N ASP A 287 0.91 26.52 0.93
CA ASP A 287 -0.53 26.29 0.96
C ASP A 287 -1.10 26.06 2.37
N TRP A 288 -0.25 25.84 3.37
CA TRP A 288 -0.67 25.48 4.72
C TRP A 288 -1.61 26.51 5.35
N LYS A 289 -2.79 26.05 5.77
CA LYS A 289 -3.81 26.87 6.44
C LYS A 289 -4.40 26.15 7.65
N ILE A 290 -4.77 26.92 8.67
CA ILE A 290 -5.48 26.43 9.86
C ILE A 290 -6.78 25.69 9.48
N ALA A 291 -7.45 26.18 8.43
CA ALA A 291 -8.70 25.62 7.95
C ALA A 291 -8.58 24.18 7.44
N ASP A 292 -7.38 23.73 7.07
CA ASP A 292 -7.16 22.38 6.53
C ASP A 292 -7.37 21.32 7.62
N GLY A 293 -6.76 21.51 8.81
CA GLY A 293 -6.96 20.62 9.96
C GLY A 293 -8.38 20.71 10.53
N LEU A 294 -8.90 21.93 10.70
CA LEU A 294 -10.27 22.15 11.20
C LEU A 294 -11.34 21.51 10.29
N GLY A 295 -11.14 21.58 8.96
CA GLY A 295 -12.08 21.05 7.99
C GLY A 295 -12.19 19.52 7.98
N LEU A 296 -11.17 18.82 8.49
CA LEU A 296 -11.10 17.36 8.51
C LEU A 296 -11.48 16.75 9.87
N HIS A 297 -11.39 17.51 10.96
CA HIS A 297 -11.65 17.01 12.32
C HIS A 297 -12.94 16.20 12.44
N THR A 298 -14.07 16.74 11.99
CA THR A 298 -15.37 16.04 12.08
C THR A 298 -15.41 14.73 11.29
N VAL A 299 -14.74 14.68 10.14
CA VAL A 299 -14.62 13.47 9.32
C VAL A 299 -13.76 12.43 10.04
N GLN A 300 -12.63 12.85 10.62
CA GLN A 300 -11.72 11.99 11.37
C GLN A 300 -12.41 11.38 12.60
N VAL A 301 -13.16 12.18 13.37
CA VAL A 301 -13.99 11.72 14.49
C VAL A 301 -15.00 10.66 14.04
N LYS A 302 -15.75 10.92 12.96
CA LYS A 302 -16.76 9.97 12.47
C LYS A 302 -16.15 8.67 11.97
N ILE A 303 -15.02 8.70 11.27
CA ILE A 303 -14.30 7.49 10.86
C ILE A 303 -13.87 6.70 12.10
N ALA A 304 -13.31 7.37 13.10
CA ALA A 304 -12.86 6.75 14.34
C ALA A 304 -14.03 6.13 15.14
N GLN A 305 -15.15 6.84 15.25
CA GLN A 305 -16.38 6.31 15.86
C GLN A 305 -16.92 5.11 15.08
N ARG A 306 -16.90 5.17 13.74
CA ARG A 306 -17.36 4.07 12.90
C ARG A 306 -16.49 2.82 13.09
N ALA A 307 -15.17 3.00 13.16
CA ALA A 307 -14.23 1.94 13.51
C ALA A 307 -14.55 1.34 14.88
N ALA A 308 -14.77 2.15 15.92
CA ALA A 308 -15.16 1.66 17.25
C ALA A 308 -16.45 0.82 17.23
N VAL A 309 -17.41 1.10 16.34
CA VAL A 309 -18.62 0.28 16.16
C VAL A 309 -18.30 -1.09 15.54
N LEU A 310 -17.41 -1.13 14.55
CA LEU A 310 -17.00 -2.35 13.84
C LEU A 310 -16.06 -3.25 14.68
N LEU A 311 -15.31 -2.63 15.61
CA LEU A 311 -14.35 -3.32 16.46
C LEU A 311 -15.03 -4.24 17.48
N GLN A 312 -14.44 -5.42 17.69
CA GLN A 312 -14.87 -6.34 18.73
C GLN A 312 -14.45 -5.89 20.12
N VAL A 313 -15.13 -6.38 21.17
CA VAL A 313 -14.63 -6.19 22.54
C VAL A 313 -13.35 -7.02 22.72
N GLY A 314 -12.30 -6.41 23.28
CA GLY A 314 -10.94 -6.94 23.29
C GLY A 314 -10.17 -6.71 21.99
N GLY A 315 -10.80 -6.11 20.96
CA GLY A 315 -10.12 -5.73 19.73
C GLY A 315 -9.29 -4.48 19.90
N ARG A 316 -8.28 -4.32 19.04
CA ARG A 316 -7.37 -3.17 19.00
C ARG A 316 -7.63 -2.30 17.77
N MET A 317 -7.64 -0.99 17.98
CA MET A 317 -7.70 0.03 16.94
C MET A 317 -6.45 0.89 16.99
N VAL A 318 -5.85 1.16 15.84
CA VAL A 318 -4.77 2.14 15.72
C VAL A 318 -5.29 3.33 14.91
N TYR A 319 -5.35 4.49 15.54
CA TYR A 319 -5.61 5.77 14.88
C TYR A 319 -4.29 6.43 14.55
N SER A 320 -4.13 6.92 13.33
CA SER A 320 -2.92 7.64 12.93
C SER A 320 -3.17 8.76 11.92
N THR A 321 -2.28 9.75 11.95
CA THR A 321 -2.23 10.84 10.97
C THR A 321 -0.78 11.17 10.63
N CYS A 322 -0.54 11.72 9.43
CA CYS A 322 0.71 12.40 9.11
C CYS A 322 0.60 13.92 9.36
N SER A 323 0.05 14.31 10.51
CA SER A 323 -0.14 15.70 10.93
C SER A 323 0.48 15.95 12.31
N PHE A 324 1.02 17.15 12.51
CA PHE A 324 1.43 17.61 13.85
C PHE A 324 0.27 18.22 14.65
N ASN A 325 -0.84 18.55 13.98
CA ASN A 325 -1.91 19.37 14.50
C ASN A 325 -2.71 18.64 15.59
N PRO A 326 -2.78 19.17 16.84
CA PRO A 326 -3.53 18.54 17.92
C PRO A 326 -5.04 18.43 17.64
N ILE A 327 -5.60 19.29 16.80
CA ILE A 327 -7.00 19.22 16.37
C ILE A 327 -7.28 17.95 15.56
N GLU A 328 -6.29 17.45 14.82
CA GLU A 328 -6.42 16.21 14.04
C GLU A 328 -5.99 14.98 14.84
N ASN A 329 -5.42 15.18 16.03
CA ASN A 329 -4.73 14.16 16.80
C ASN A 329 -5.43 13.94 18.13
N GLU A 330 -4.96 14.58 19.21
CA GLU A 330 -5.51 14.40 20.56
C GLU A 330 -6.98 14.80 20.66
N ALA A 331 -7.41 15.83 19.94
CA ALA A 331 -8.81 16.25 19.93
C ALA A 331 -9.73 15.13 19.40
N VAL A 332 -9.31 14.43 18.34
CA VAL A 332 -10.07 13.31 17.77
C VAL A 332 -10.08 12.11 18.72
N VAL A 333 -8.93 11.79 19.32
CA VAL A 333 -8.80 10.70 20.29
C VAL A 333 -9.66 10.97 21.53
N ALA A 334 -9.61 12.19 22.06
CA ALA A 334 -10.38 12.60 23.21
C ALA A 334 -11.89 12.54 22.95
N GLU A 335 -12.33 13.04 21.79
CA GLU A 335 -13.73 12.96 21.37
C GLU A 335 -14.19 11.51 21.20
N LEU A 336 -13.36 10.63 20.65
CA LEU A 336 -13.68 9.20 20.52
C LEU A 336 -13.90 8.54 21.89
N ILE A 337 -13.00 8.76 22.84
CA ILE A 337 -13.09 8.17 24.18
C ILE A 337 -14.33 8.70 24.92
N ASN A 338 -14.57 10.02 24.85
CA ASN A 338 -15.72 10.66 25.48
C ASN A 338 -17.05 10.21 24.86
N SER A 339 -17.16 10.23 23.53
CA SER A 339 -18.39 9.83 22.82
C SER A 339 -18.72 8.34 22.93
N THR A 340 -17.76 7.51 23.33
CA THR A 340 -17.98 6.08 23.64
C THR A 340 -18.14 5.80 25.14
N GLU A 341 -18.29 6.84 25.95
CA GLU A 341 -18.48 6.78 27.41
C GLU A 341 -17.41 5.90 28.11
N GLY A 342 -16.16 5.92 27.60
CA GLY A 342 -15.04 5.12 28.11
C GLY A 342 -15.02 3.65 27.67
N ALA A 343 -15.82 3.26 26.66
CA ALA A 343 -15.73 1.92 26.06
C ALA A 343 -14.45 1.70 25.25
N MET A 344 -13.90 2.78 24.68
CA MET A 344 -12.59 2.83 24.07
C MET A 344 -11.58 3.43 25.05
N GLN A 345 -10.40 2.83 25.19
CA GLN A 345 -9.34 3.32 26.08
C GLN A 345 -7.98 3.30 25.40
N LEU A 346 -7.11 4.26 25.72
CA LEU A 346 -5.73 4.29 25.25
C LEU A 346 -4.89 3.19 25.90
N VAL A 347 -4.16 2.45 25.07
CA VAL A 347 -3.22 1.42 25.48
C VAL A 347 -1.83 2.04 25.60
N ASP A 348 -1.14 1.76 26.70
CA ASP A 348 0.27 2.09 26.82
C ASP A 348 1.10 1.09 26.02
N VAL A 349 1.86 1.61 25.05
CA VAL A 349 2.75 0.84 24.18
C VAL A 349 4.19 1.37 24.24
N SER A 350 4.54 1.99 25.37
CA SER A 350 5.86 2.60 25.63
C SER A 350 7.03 1.61 25.63
N ASP A 351 6.75 0.33 25.82
CA ASP A 351 7.68 -0.80 25.75
C ASP A 351 7.83 -1.39 24.34
N GLN A 352 6.89 -1.13 23.44
CA GLN A 352 6.93 -1.61 22.05
C GLN A 352 7.80 -0.74 21.16
N LEU A 353 8.42 -1.33 20.13
CA LEU A 353 9.35 -0.67 19.20
C LEU A 353 10.57 -0.03 19.90
N PRO A 354 11.39 -0.83 20.62
CA PRO A 354 12.57 -0.32 21.28
C PRO A 354 13.51 0.39 20.29
N GLY A 355 13.97 1.59 20.64
CA GLY A 355 14.79 2.44 19.77
C GLY A 355 14.01 3.47 18.95
N LEU A 356 12.67 3.46 18.99
CA LEU A 356 11.85 4.52 18.42
C LEU A 356 11.85 5.71 19.40
N ILE A 357 12.41 6.84 18.97
CA ILE A 357 12.36 8.08 19.74
C ILE A 357 11.02 8.75 19.46
N ARG A 358 10.22 8.87 20.52
CA ARG A 358 8.86 9.43 20.50
C ARG A 358 8.67 10.44 21.62
N ARG A 359 7.69 11.32 21.44
CA ARG A 359 7.17 12.22 22.47
C ARG A 359 5.74 11.79 22.85
N PRO A 360 5.30 12.02 24.11
CA PRO A 360 3.93 11.77 24.50
C PRO A 360 2.94 12.69 23.77
N GLY A 361 1.66 12.33 23.76
CA GLY A 361 0.59 13.23 23.34
C GLY A 361 0.49 14.47 24.21
N LEU A 362 -0.14 15.51 23.67
CA LEU A 362 -0.32 16.76 24.39
C LEU A 362 -1.49 16.66 25.38
N PRO A 363 -1.30 17.04 26.66
CA PRO A 363 -2.40 17.08 27.62
C PRO A 363 -3.37 18.24 27.37
N THR A 364 -2.95 19.26 26.61
CA THR A 364 -3.75 20.43 26.23
C THR A 364 -3.18 21.07 24.97
N TRP A 365 -3.99 21.85 24.26
CA TRP A 365 -3.62 22.57 23.05
C TRP A 365 -4.44 23.85 22.89
N LYS A 366 -4.07 24.70 21.92
CA LYS A 366 -4.76 25.97 21.64
C LYS A 366 -5.45 25.93 20.29
N VAL A 367 -6.64 26.50 20.21
CA VAL A 367 -7.39 26.59 18.94
C VAL A 367 -7.17 27.96 18.33
N MET A 368 -6.66 28.01 17.10
CA MET A 368 -6.50 29.27 16.37
C MET A 368 -7.72 29.49 15.46
N ARG A 369 -8.28 30.70 15.52
CA ARG A 369 -9.35 31.17 14.64
C ARG A 369 -8.81 31.58 13.27
N LYS A 370 -9.70 31.78 12.29
CA LYS A 370 -9.32 32.20 10.92
C LYS A 370 -8.70 33.60 10.84
N ASP A 371 -8.96 34.45 11.83
CA ASP A 371 -8.33 35.77 11.98
C ASP A 371 -6.93 35.70 12.61
N GLY A 372 -6.47 34.51 13.01
CA GLY A 372 -5.15 34.26 13.58
C GLY A 372 -5.10 34.36 15.11
N GLU A 373 -6.22 34.67 15.76
CA GLU A 373 -6.29 34.78 17.22
C GLU A 373 -6.51 33.41 17.88
N PHE A 374 -5.86 33.19 19.02
CA PHE A 374 -5.98 31.95 19.78
C PHE A 374 -7.12 32.04 20.78
N VAL A 375 -7.82 30.92 20.93
CA VAL A 375 -8.84 30.72 21.93
C VAL A 375 -8.51 29.45 22.72
N ASP A 376 -8.42 29.60 24.03
CA ASP A 376 -7.99 28.51 24.91
C ASP A 376 -9.18 27.62 25.34
N ARG A 377 -10.40 28.16 25.45
CA ARG A 377 -11.59 27.43 25.91
C ARG A 377 -12.79 27.63 24.99
N TYR A 378 -13.61 26.59 24.86
CA TYR A 378 -14.85 26.65 24.09
C TYR A 378 -15.86 27.67 24.65
N ALA A 379 -15.94 27.81 25.97
CA ALA A 379 -16.83 28.79 26.60
C ALA A 379 -16.51 30.23 26.15
N ASP A 380 -15.23 30.59 26.10
CA ASP A 380 -14.78 31.91 25.65
C ASP A 380 -15.13 32.11 24.16
N PHE A 381 -14.89 31.09 23.33
CA PHE A 381 -15.28 31.08 21.92
C PHE A 381 -16.78 31.35 21.70
N MET A 382 -17.64 30.74 22.52
CA MET A 382 -19.10 30.90 22.45
C MET A 382 -19.54 32.32 22.79
N THR A 383 -18.83 33.00 23.70
CA THR A 383 -19.15 34.40 24.05
C THR A 383 -18.72 35.40 22.98
N GLU A 384 -17.66 35.08 22.23
CA GLU A 384 -17.03 36.00 21.27
C GLU A 384 -17.49 35.82 19.82
N THR A 385 -18.30 34.79 19.53
CA THR A 385 -18.63 34.43 18.14
C THR A 385 -20.12 34.19 17.90
N THR A 386 -20.49 34.15 16.61
CA THR A 386 -21.86 33.93 16.17
C THR A 386 -22.19 32.44 16.08
N ALA A 387 -23.47 32.09 16.20
CA ALA A 387 -23.95 30.70 16.09
C ALA A 387 -23.48 29.97 14.81
N ARG A 388 -23.34 30.67 13.68
CA ARG A 388 -22.82 30.10 12.42
C ARG A 388 -21.35 29.66 12.52
N SER A 389 -20.58 30.27 13.42
CA SER A 389 -19.18 29.95 13.67
C SER A 389 -19.04 28.70 14.54
N HIS A 390 -20.02 28.39 15.39
CA HIS A 390 -20.02 27.20 16.26
C HIS A 390 -19.99 25.90 15.44
N ASN A 391 -20.69 25.85 14.30
CA ASN A 391 -20.65 24.69 13.40
C ASN A 391 -19.27 24.44 12.75
N LYS A 392 -18.41 25.47 12.68
CA LYS A 392 -17.06 25.36 12.11
C LYS A 392 -16.00 25.00 13.15
N TYR A 393 -16.31 25.22 14.43
CA TYR A 393 -15.45 24.92 15.57
C TYR A 393 -16.28 24.13 16.58
N PRO A 394 -16.53 22.84 16.33
CA PRO A 394 -17.26 22.02 17.29
C PRO A 394 -16.49 21.95 18.61
N CYS A 395 -17.18 21.79 19.74
CA CYS A 395 -16.55 21.73 21.07
C CYS A 395 -15.37 20.74 21.13
N SER A 396 -15.47 19.64 20.39
CA SER A 396 -14.45 18.59 20.27
C SER A 396 -13.09 19.03 19.72
N VAL A 397 -12.97 20.22 19.10
CA VAL A 397 -11.65 20.75 18.69
C VAL A 397 -10.87 21.38 19.84
N PHE A 398 -11.52 21.65 20.97
CA PHE A 398 -10.91 22.21 22.17
C PHE A 398 -10.51 21.09 23.15
N PRO A 399 -9.49 21.31 24.00
CA PRO A 399 -9.18 20.38 25.08
C PRO A 399 -10.41 20.17 25.99
N PRO A 400 -10.84 18.93 26.23
CA PRO A 400 -11.99 18.69 27.08
C PRO A 400 -11.64 18.89 28.56
N ALA A 401 -12.63 19.20 29.39
CA ALA A 401 -12.42 19.42 30.82
C ALA A 401 -11.83 18.20 31.56
N ASN A 402 -12.11 16.99 31.06
CA ASN A 402 -11.62 15.74 31.62
C ASN A 402 -10.31 15.24 30.95
N ALA A 403 -9.57 16.08 30.21
CA ALA A 403 -8.37 15.65 29.48
C ALA A 403 -7.34 14.90 30.35
N ALA A 404 -7.23 15.26 31.63
CA ALA A 404 -6.35 14.59 32.59
C ALA A 404 -6.69 13.11 32.84
N ASP A 405 -7.97 12.73 32.69
CA ASP A 405 -8.45 11.36 32.91
C ASP A 405 -8.36 10.49 31.65
N LEU A 406 -8.08 11.11 30.49
CA LEU A 406 -8.06 10.42 29.19
C LEU A 406 -6.73 9.74 28.87
N HIS A 407 -5.69 9.98 29.68
CA HIS A 407 -4.35 9.44 29.48
C HIS A 407 -3.74 9.77 28.10
N LEU A 408 -3.92 11.01 27.63
CA LEU A 408 -3.44 11.45 26.31
C LEU A 408 -1.91 11.35 26.16
N GLU A 409 -1.17 11.31 27.26
CA GLU A 409 0.27 11.06 27.29
C GLU A 409 0.67 9.70 26.66
N ARG A 410 -0.27 8.75 26.57
CA ARG A 410 -0.07 7.45 25.90
C ARG A 410 -0.08 7.54 24.38
N CYS A 411 -0.56 8.64 23.81
CA CYS A 411 -0.42 8.90 22.38
C CYS A 411 1.06 9.10 22.00
N ILE A 412 1.39 8.81 20.75
CA ILE A 412 2.75 8.82 20.24
C ILE A 412 2.88 9.95 19.23
N ARG A 413 3.82 10.86 19.46
CA ARG A 413 4.24 11.90 18.53
C ARG A 413 5.64 11.64 18.02
N ILE A 414 5.81 11.73 16.71
CA ILE A 414 7.08 11.52 16.02
C ILE A 414 7.44 12.79 15.30
N TYR A 415 8.65 13.27 15.59
CA TYR A 415 9.14 14.53 15.08
C TYR A 415 10.39 14.34 14.22
N PRO A 416 10.48 15.02 13.05
CA PRO A 416 11.57 14.85 12.11
C PRO A 416 12.98 14.99 12.69
N GLN A 417 13.20 15.94 13.58
CA GLN A 417 14.54 16.25 14.15
C GLN A 417 15.08 15.17 15.07
N LEU A 418 14.24 14.26 15.56
CA LEU A 418 14.65 13.24 16.52
C LEU A 418 15.35 12.06 15.85
N GLN A 419 14.86 11.62 14.69
CA GLN A 419 15.40 10.45 13.98
C GLN A 419 15.44 10.62 12.45
N ASN A 420 15.45 11.86 11.96
CA ASN A 420 15.49 12.19 10.53
C ASN A 420 14.33 11.55 9.74
N THR A 421 13.12 11.60 10.28
CA THR A 421 11.92 10.99 9.70
C THR A 421 10.93 12.05 9.21
N GLY A 422 9.76 11.63 8.69
CA GLY A 422 8.60 12.51 8.60
C GLY A 422 8.00 12.82 9.97
N GLY A 423 6.96 13.65 9.96
CA GLY A 423 6.11 13.91 11.11
C GLY A 423 4.92 12.97 11.16
N PHE A 424 4.57 12.48 12.34
CA PHE A 424 3.50 11.49 12.47
C PHE A 424 2.90 11.43 13.87
N PHE A 425 1.64 11.00 13.95
CA PHE A 425 0.91 10.77 15.19
C PHE A 425 0.27 9.38 15.19
N VAL A 426 0.32 8.69 16.33
CA VAL A 426 -0.31 7.38 16.52
C VAL A 426 -0.97 7.30 17.90
N ALA A 427 -2.19 6.77 17.94
CA ALA A 427 -2.88 6.40 19.16
C ALA A 427 -3.35 4.95 19.05
N VAL A 428 -3.00 4.13 20.06
CA VAL A 428 -3.42 2.72 20.15
C VAL A 428 -4.55 2.64 21.15
N LEU A 429 -5.70 2.13 20.73
CA LEU A 429 -6.89 2.00 21.55
C LEU A 429 -7.38 0.56 21.60
N GLU A 430 -7.98 0.17 22.73
CA GLU A 430 -8.69 -1.09 22.88
C GLU A 430 -10.14 -0.85 23.30
N LYS A 431 -11.02 -1.73 22.82
CA LYS A 431 -12.44 -1.71 23.18
C LYS A 431 -12.70 -2.65 24.35
N ILE A 432 -12.85 -2.11 25.54
CA ILE A 432 -12.95 -2.92 26.76
C ILE A 432 -14.36 -3.42 27.07
N ARG A 433 -15.40 -2.79 26.50
CA ARG A 433 -16.80 -3.18 26.68
C ARG A 433 -17.66 -2.89 25.44
N PRO A 434 -18.85 -3.49 25.32
CA PRO A 434 -19.77 -3.16 24.24
C PRO A 434 -20.19 -1.68 24.25
N LEU A 435 -20.37 -1.12 23.05
CA LEU A 435 -20.97 0.20 22.87
C LEU A 435 -22.47 0.14 23.21
N SER A 436 -22.92 1.07 24.06
CA SER A 436 -24.29 1.29 24.47
C SER A 436 -25.18 1.71 23.28
N LYS A 437 -26.51 1.68 23.44
CA LYS A 437 -27.43 2.21 22.40
C LYS A 437 -27.28 3.72 22.20
N ARG A 438 -26.76 4.46 23.18
CA ARG A 438 -26.42 5.89 23.07
C ARG A 438 -25.16 6.07 22.24
N ASP A 439 -24.13 5.27 22.50
CA ASP A 439 -22.82 5.29 21.81
C ASP A 439 -22.94 4.94 20.31
N ARG A 440 -23.97 4.19 19.91
CA ARG A 440 -24.18 3.74 18.51
C ARG A 440 -24.87 4.78 17.61
N LYS A 441 -25.40 5.88 18.16
CA LYS A 441 -25.96 6.97 17.34
C LYS A 441 -24.83 7.90 16.92
N ALA A 442 -24.48 7.88 15.62
CA ALA A 442 -23.71 8.98 15.02
C ALA A 442 -24.39 10.33 15.33
N PRO A 443 -23.64 11.43 15.52
CA PRO A 443 -24.14 12.57 16.27
C PRO A 443 -25.33 13.25 15.57
N GLN A 444 -26.47 13.27 16.25
CA GLN A 444 -27.27 14.50 16.31
C GLN A 444 -26.69 15.29 17.48
N ALA A 445 -26.24 16.52 17.20
CA ALA A 445 -25.86 17.46 18.24
C ALA A 445 -27.02 17.53 19.25
N ASN A 446 -26.75 17.23 20.53
CA ASN A 446 -27.76 17.29 21.56
C ASN A 446 -27.49 18.55 22.42
N PRO A 447 -28.25 19.64 22.24
CA PRO A 447 -28.12 20.88 22.98
C PRO A 447 -28.83 20.81 24.35
N ALA A 448 -28.72 19.68 25.04
CA ALA A 448 -29.39 19.47 26.32
C ALA A 448 -28.46 19.84 27.48
N ASP A 449 -28.08 21.13 27.56
CA ASP A 449 -27.74 21.76 28.85
C ASP A 449 -27.79 23.29 28.84
N VAL A 450 -28.63 23.91 27.99
CA VAL A 450 -28.97 25.33 28.12
C VAL A 450 -30.42 25.56 27.65
N THR A 451 -31.35 25.72 28.60
CA THR A 451 -32.63 26.41 28.35
C THR A 451 -32.35 27.92 28.33
N PRO A 452 -32.87 28.68 27.32
CA PRO A 452 -34.18 29.31 27.53
C PRO A 452 -35.08 29.45 26.28
N GLU A 453 -36.37 29.55 26.61
CA GLU A 453 -37.63 29.99 25.94
C GLU A 453 -37.77 30.33 24.43
N PRO A 454 -39.00 30.16 23.87
CA PRO A 454 -39.24 30.11 22.43
C PRO A 454 -39.44 31.50 21.81
N VAL A 455 -38.76 31.77 20.69
CA VAL A 455 -39.03 32.93 19.84
C VAL A 455 -39.49 32.48 18.45
N ALA A 456 -40.54 33.17 17.98
CA ALA A 456 -41.41 32.86 16.87
C ALA A 456 -40.76 32.62 15.49
N ALA A 457 -41.47 31.85 14.68
CA ALA A 457 -41.16 31.48 13.31
C ALA A 457 -41.26 32.66 12.32
N ILE A 458 -40.25 32.81 11.45
CA ILE A 458 -40.35 33.49 10.14
C ILE A 458 -39.30 32.86 9.16
N PRO A 459 -39.39 33.04 7.83
CA PRO A 459 -39.73 32.02 6.85
C PRO A 459 -38.54 31.56 5.97
N GLU A 460 -38.74 30.50 5.19
CA GLU A 460 -37.79 30.00 4.19
C GLU A 460 -37.39 31.05 3.13
N PRO A 461 -36.13 31.02 2.67
CA PRO A 461 -35.82 31.41 1.30
C PRO A 461 -35.06 30.30 0.54
N ALA A 462 -35.71 29.90 -0.56
CA ALA A 462 -35.22 29.69 -1.92
C ALA A 462 -33.86 29.02 -2.18
N GLU A 463 -33.94 27.96 -2.99
CA GLU A 463 -32.87 27.26 -3.68
C GLU A 463 -31.98 28.19 -4.53
N THR A 464 -30.66 28.01 -4.45
CA THR A 464 -29.74 28.34 -5.56
C THR A 464 -28.40 27.58 -5.44
N GLU A 465 -28.21 26.71 -6.43
CA GLU A 465 -26.99 26.29 -7.16
C GLU A 465 -25.61 26.08 -6.48
N GLN A 466 -25.20 24.81 -6.56
CA GLN A 466 -23.90 24.20 -6.91
C GLN A 466 -22.58 24.55 -6.15
N PRO A 467 -21.84 23.52 -5.67
CA PRO A 467 -20.58 23.68 -4.95
C PRO A 467 -19.35 23.79 -5.86
N SER A 468 -18.43 24.64 -5.42
CA SER A 468 -17.11 24.93 -6.00
C SER A 468 -16.15 23.73 -6.03
N LYS A 469 -15.42 23.64 -7.14
CA LYS A 469 -14.33 22.73 -7.54
C LYS A 469 -13.45 22.17 -6.40
N ARG A 470 -13.43 20.83 -6.30
CA ARG A 470 -12.44 20.02 -5.56
C ARG A 470 -11.05 20.14 -6.18
N VAL A 471 -10.05 20.32 -5.32
CA VAL A 471 -8.62 20.33 -5.63
C VAL A 471 -8.16 18.91 -5.97
N LYS A 472 -7.44 18.76 -7.09
CA LYS A 472 -6.74 17.53 -7.49
C LYS A 472 -5.41 17.44 -6.73
N LEU A 473 -5.21 16.33 -6.02
CA LEU A 473 -3.91 15.91 -5.50
C LEU A 473 -3.35 14.87 -6.47
N ASP A 474 -2.32 15.23 -7.23
CA ASP A 474 -1.63 14.33 -8.14
C ASP A 474 -0.55 13.54 -7.38
N ALA A 475 -0.64 12.22 -7.52
CA ALA A 475 0.37 11.26 -7.09
C ALA A 475 1.39 11.11 -8.21
N ASP A 476 2.67 11.34 -7.92
CA ASP A 476 3.76 11.09 -8.86
C ASP A 476 4.77 10.13 -8.23
N GLU A 477 4.69 8.86 -8.61
CA GLU A 477 5.84 7.95 -8.67
C GLU A 477 5.83 7.20 -10.01
N ALA A 478 6.96 7.31 -10.72
CA ALA A 478 7.43 6.57 -11.89
C ALA A 478 6.76 6.88 -13.26
N LYS A 479 7.43 7.77 -14.03
CA LYS A 479 7.27 7.86 -15.49
C LYS A 479 7.97 6.68 -16.18
N VAL A 480 7.21 5.93 -16.97
CA VAL A 480 7.68 5.15 -18.13
C VAL A 480 6.97 5.77 -19.33
N ASP A 481 7.73 6.26 -20.30
CA ASP A 481 7.21 7.01 -21.46
C ASP A 481 6.28 6.14 -22.33
N PRO A 482 5.04 6.56 -22.62
CA PRO A 482 4.28 6.04 -23.75
C PRO A 482 4.49 6.92 -25.00
N ALA A 483 4.59 6.25 -26.15
CA ALA A 483 4.72 6.85 -27.49
C ALA A 483 3.62 7.89 -27.81
N PRO A 484 3.87 8.85 -28.73
CA PRO A 484 3.03 10.03 -28.90
C PRO A 484 1.63 9.71 -29.45
N PRO A 485 0.58 10.44 -29.02
CA PRO A 485 -0.80 10.16 -29.39
C PRO A 485 -1.15 10.74 -30.77
N THR A 486 -1.83 9.94 -31.58
CA THR A 486 -2.60 10.41 -32.74
C THR A 486 -3.85 11.14 -32.26
N THR A 487 -4.01 12.39 -32.72
CA THR A 487 -5.12 13.27 -32.39
C THR A 487 -6.38 12.94 -33.17
N THR A 488 -7.44 12.50 -32.50
CA THR A 488 -8.83 12.80 -32.90
C THR A 488 -9.67 13.05 -31.64
N SER A 489 -10.30 14.22 -31.63
CA SER A 489 -11.18 14.73 -30.58
C SER A 489 -12.53 14.03 -30.61
N GLU A 490 -12.89 13.30 -29.56
CA GLU A 490 -14.27 12.91 -29.30
C GLU A 490 -14.61 13.05 -27.81
N HIS A 491 -15.84 13.49 -27.55
CA HIS A 491 -16.43 13.74 -26.25
C HIS A 491 -16.21 12.58 -25.27
N SER A 492 -15.84 12.90 -24.04
CA SER A 492 -15.55 11.90 -23.00
C SER A 492 -16.83 11.25 -22.47
N ASP A 493 -17.36 10.29 -23.20
CA ASP A 493 -18.15 9.20 -22.64
C ASP A 493 -17.18 8.24 -21.94
N ALA A 494 -16.85 8.55 -20.68
CA ALA A 494 -16.20 7.58 -19.81
C ALA A 494 -17.19 6.43 -19.60
N LYS A 495 -17.02 5.34 -20.36
CA LYS A 495 -17.74 4.09 -20.10
C LYS A 495 -17.59 3.73 -18.62
N PRO A 496 -18.68 3.53 -17.87
CA PRO A 496 -18.58 3.01 -16.51
C PRO A 496 -17.83 1.68 -16.59
N LEU A 497 -16.86 1.49 -15.68
CA LEU A 497 -16.24 0.19 -15.49
C LEU A 497 -17.39 -0.79 -15.24
N LYS A 498 -17.60 -1.74 -16.15
CA LYS A 498 -18.56 -2.81 -15.93
C LYS A 498 -18.02 -3.59 -14.74
N ASP A 499 -18.70 -3.51 -13.59
CA ASP A 499 -18.36 -4.33 -12.42
C ASP A 499 -18.59 -5.79 -12.84
N ASP A 500 -17.54 -6.44 -13.32
CA ASP A 500 -17.56 -7.85 -13.65
C ASP A 500 -17.88 -8.62 -12.35
N PRO A 501 -18.98 -9.39 -12.30
CA PRO A 501 -19.46 -9.98 -11.07
C PRO A 501 -18.45 -11.00 -10.52
N PHE A 502 -18.22 -10.97 -9.19
CA PHE A 502 -17.50 -12.03 -8.50
C PHE A 502 -18.45 -13.21 -8.26
N ILE A 503 -18.28 -14.28 -9.02
CA ILE A 503 -19.16 -15.45 -8.99
C ILE A 503 -18.39 -16.63 -8.41
N PHE A 504 -18.91 -17.23 -7.34
CA PHE A 504 -18.33 -18.44 -6.76
C PHE A 504 -18.53 -19.64 -7.67
N VAL A 505 -17.47 -20.45 -7.79
CA VAL A 505 -17.46 -21.70 -8.53
C VAL A 505 -17.77 -22.85 -7.56
N SER A 506 -18.68 -23.74 -7.96
CA SER A 506 -19.00 -24.95 -7.19
C SER A 506 -17.78 -25.88 -7.12
N GLY A 507 -17.60 -26.62 -6.03
CA GLY A 507 -16.55 -27.64 -5.90
C GLY A 507 -16.70 -28.81 -6.88
N ASP A 508 -17.91 -28.99 -7.43
CA ASP A 508 -18.27 -29.99 -8.45
C ASP A 508 -18.20 -29.44 -9.88
N ASP A 509 -17.67 -28.22 -10.08
CA ASP A 509 -17.52 -27.63 -11.41
C ASP A 509 -16.62 -28.52 -12.30
N PRO A 510 -17.00 -28.81 -13.56
CA PRO A 510 -16.23 -29.69 -14.44
C PRO A 510 -14.78 -29.24 -14.66
N ASP A 511 -14.52 -27.93 -14.66
CA ASP A 511 -13.16 -27.40 -14.81
C ASP A 511 -12.33 -27.67 -13.55
N VAL A 512 -12.93 -27.52 -12.35
CA VAL A 512 -12.29 -27.87 -11.08
C VAL A 512 -11.98 -29.37 -11.03
N GLU A 513 -12.91 -30.21 -11.44
CA GLU A 513 -12.71 -31.66 -11.52
C GLU A 513 -11.58 -32.05 -12.48
N SER A 514 -11.49 -31.40 -13.65
CA SER A 514 -10.40 -31.60 -14.61
C SER A 514 -9.04 -31.20 -14.02
N ILE A 515 -8.96 -30.05 -13.33
CA ILE A 515 -7.75 -29.56 -12.67
C ILE A 515 -7.30 -30.56 -11.58
N TRP A 516 -8.21 -30.99 -10.70
CA TRP A 516 -7.88 -31.90 -9.61
C TRP A 516 -7.35 -33.24 -10.10
N LYS A 517 -7.97 -33.81 -11.14
CA LYS A 517 -7.50 -35.05 -11.76
C LYS A 517 -6.14 -34.90 -12.43
N PHE A 518 -5.93 -33.81 -13.18
CA PHE A 518 -4.70 -33.61 -13.94
C PHE A 518 -3.48 -33.30 -13.07
N PHE A 519 -3.67 -32.50 -12.03
CA PHE A 519 -2.61 -32.12 -11.11
C PHE A 519 -2.49 -33.04 -9.88
N ASP A 520 -3.39 -34.02 -9.75
CA ASP A 520 -3.50 -34.92 -8.61
C ASP A 520 -3.49 -34.14 -7.28
N VAL A 521 -4.42 -33.19 -7.17
CA VAL A 521 -4.48 -32.26 -6.04
C VAL A 521 -5.03 -32.98 -4.81
N ALA A 522 -4.28 -32.96 -3.71
CA ALA A 522 -4.64 -33.62 -2.46
C ALA A 522 -5.95 -33.06 -1.86
N PRO A 523 -6.75 -33.89 -1.15
CA PRO A 523 -8.04 -33.47 -0.58
C PRO A 523 -7.97 -32.32 0.44
N GLY A 524 -6.78 -32.04 1.00
CA GLY A 524 -6.58 -30.95 1.96
C GLY A 524 -6.61 -29.54 1.33
N PHE A 525 -6.59 -29.44 0.01
CA PHE A 525 -6.70 -28.15 -0.68
C PHE A 525 -8.17 -27.82 -1.02
N PRO A 526 -8.64 -26.58 -0.79
CA PRO A 526 -10.06 -26.27 -0.95
C PRO A 526 -10.52 -26.31 -2.40
N ARG A 527 -11.67 -26.94 -2.64
CA ARG A 527 -12.28 -27.07 -3.98
C ARG A 527 -13.29 -25.98 -4.32
N ASP A 528 -13.84 -25.31 -3.31
CA ASP A 528 -15.01 -24.45 -3.44
C ASP A 528 -14.71 -22.99 -3.04
N GLN A 529 -13.42 -22.63 -2.94
CA GLN A 529 -12.92 -21.29 -2.62
C GLN A 529 -12.47 -20.50 -3.87
N PHE A 530 -13.06 -20.82 -5.03
CA PHE A 530 -12.75 -20.15 -6.29
C PHE A 530 -13.84 -19.18 -6.73
N LEU A 531 -13.39 -18.04 -7.25
CA LEU A 531 -14.20 -17.01 -7.89
C LEU A 531 -13.85 -16.90 -9.37
N VAL A 532 -14.82 -16.53 -10.19
CA VAL A 532 -14.62 -16.05 -11.56
C VAL A 532 -15.22 -14.67 -11.73
N ARG A 533 -14.68 -13.89 -12.67
CA ARG A 533 -15.22 -12.56 -13.03
C ARG A 533 -16.28 -12.62 -14.15
N SER A 534 -16.33 -13.74 -14.86
CA SER A 534 -17.27 -13.96 -15.97
C SER A 534 -17.42 -15.45 -16.18
N GLU A 535 -18.67 -15.92 -16.26
CA GLU A 535 -18.98 -17.34 -16.52
C GLU A 535 -18.73 -17.72 -17.99
N ALA A 536 -18.88 -16.77 -18.92
CA ALA A 536 -18.93 -17.03 -20.36
C ALA A 536 -17.60 -16.74 -21.11
N SER A 537 -16.49 -16.50 -20.40
CA SER A 537 -15.26 -16.08 -21.05
C SER A 537 -14.41 -17.27 -21.55
N LYS A 538 -13.89 -17.15 -22.78
CA LYS A 538 -12.86 -18.05 -23.33
C LYS A 538 -11.53 -17.99 -22.55
N GLN A 539 -11.41 -17.09 -21.58
CA GLN A 539 -10.23 -16.88 -20.74
C GLN A 539 -10.63 -16.95 -19.25
N ARG A 540 -11.36 -18.02 -18.89
CA ARG A 540 -11.79 -18.27 -17.51
C ARG A 540 -10.55 -18.36 -16.60
N THR A 541 -10.50 -17.51 -15.58
CA THR A 541 -9.44 -17.53 -14.56
C THR A 541 -10.10 -17.78 -13.21
N LEU A 542 -9.66 -18.82 -12.51
CA LEU A 542 -10.10 -19.15 -11.17
C LEU A 542 -9.26 -18.36 -10.15
N TYR A 543 -9.93 -17.51 -9.38
CA TYR A 543 -9.32 -16.72 -8.33
C TYR A 543 -9.53 -17.39 -6.97
N LEU A 544 -8.45 -17.73 -6.26
CA LEU A 544 -8.52 -18.33 -4.93
C LEU A 544 -8.74 -17.24 -3.86
N VAL A 545 -9.64 -17.48 -2.92
CA VAL A 545 -9.89 -16.62 -1.74
C VAL A 545 -9.85 -17.42 -0.44
N SER A 546 -9.66 -16.76 0.70
CA SER A 546 -9.73 -17.40 2.03
C SER A 546 -11.17 -17.82 2.36
N SER A 547 -11.32 -18.74 3.32
CA SER A 547 -12.65 -19.19 3.78
C SER A 547 -13.46 -18.03 4.37
N ASP A 548 -12.81 -17.09 5.06
CA ASP A 548 -13.45 -15.88 5.60
C ASP A 548 -13.99 -14.95 4.51
N ILE A 549 -13.24 -14.75 3.40
CA ILE A 549 -13.74 -13.95 2.28
C ILE A 549 -14.95 -14.65 1.65
N LYS A 550 -14.87 -15.97 1.44
CA LYS A 550 -16.00 -16.74 0.92
C LYS A 550 -17.24 -16.61 1.81
N ALA A 551 -17.06 -16.75 3.11
CA ALA A 551 -18.11 -16.61 4.11
C ALA A 551 -18.77 -15.22 4.06
N VAL A 552 -17.97 -14.16 3.97
CA VAL A 552 -18.47 -12.77 3.90
C VAL A 552 -19.19 -12.51 2.57
N MET A 553 -18.61 -12.91 1.44
CA MET A 553 -19.18 -12.63 0.12
C MET A 553 -20.39 -13.50 -0.21
N GLY A 554 -20.53 -14.67 0.42
CA GLY A 554 -21.69 -15.56 0.23
C GLY A 554 -22.99 -15.03 0.83
N ILE A 555 -22.95 -14.03 1.71
CA ILE A 555 -24.15 -13.43 2.31
C ILE A 555 -24.74 -12.39 1.35
N LYS A 556 -25.94 -12.63 0.83
CA LYS A 556 -26.65 -11.71 -0.10
C LYS A 556 -26.75 -10.26 0.39
N ARG A 557 -26.96 -10.06 1.70
CA ARG A 557 -27.06 -8.69 2.28
C ARG A 557 -25.75 -7.90 2.19
N ASN A 558 -24.62 -8.57 2.05
CA ASN A 558 -23.31 -7.95 1.85
C ASN A 558 -23.08 -7.47 0.41
N GLU A 559 -23.98 -7.76 -0.56
CA GLU A 559 -23.89 -7.27 -1.94
C GLU A 559 -23.86 -5.74 -2.04
N ARG A 560 -24.29 -5.03 -1.00
CA ARG A 560 -24.15 -3.56 -0.89
C ARG A 560 -22.69 -3.11 -0.78
N MET A 561 -21.78 -4.00 -0.41
CA MET A 561 -20.36 -3.72 -0.38
C MET A 561 -19.82 -3.65 -1.81
N ARG A 562 -19.34 -2.47 -2.21
CA ARG A 562 -18.69 -2.29 -3.50
C ARG A 562 -17.29 -2.88 -3.47
N VAL A 563 -17.16 -4.11 -3.95
CA VAL A 563 -15.88 -4.82 -4.05
C VAL A 563 -15.17 -4.39 -5.33
N VAL A 564 -13.94 -3.89 -5.18
CA VAL A 564 -13.07 -3.48 -6.30
C VAL A 564 -12.20 -4.64 -6.77
N ASN A 565 -11.66 -5.43 -5.83
CA ASN A 565 -10.78 -6.54 -6.12
C ASN A 565 -10.74 -7.54 -4.96
N THR A 566 -10.63 -8.82 -5.27
CA THR A 566 -10.38 -9.89 -4.30
C THR A 566 -9.78 -11.11 -5.00
N GLY A 567 -9.11 -11.94 -4.23
CA GLY A 567 -8.55 -13.23 -4.65
C GLY A 567 -7.27 -13.16 -5.48
N ILE A 568 -6.56 -14.29 -5.50
CA ILE A 568 -5.32 -14.48 -6.26
C ILE A 568 -5.62 -15.29 -7.51
N LYS A 569 -5.01 -14.94 -8.65
CA LYS A 569 -5.09 -15.78 -9.84
C LYS A 569 -4.43 -17.12 -9.55
N CYS A 570 -5.24 -18.18 -9.50
CA CYS A 570 -4.77 -19.52 -9.17
C CYS A 570 -4.60 -20.36 -10.43
N PHE A 571 -5.68 -20.55 -11.16
CA PHE A 571 -5.70 -21.32 -12.40
C PHE A 571 -6.17 -20.46 -13.55
N GLY A 572 -5.38 -20.39 -14.62
CA GLY A 572 -5.72 -19.67 -15.84
C GLY A 572 -6.01 -20.64 -16.96
N ARG A 573 -7.15 -20.49 -17.64
CA ARG A 573 -7.47 -21.29 -18.82
C ARG A 573 -6.49 -20.97 -19.96
N ASN A 574 -6.00 -22.03 -20.59
CA ASN A 574 -5.07 -22.05 -21.70
C ASN A 574 -5.59 -23.10 -22.69
N ASP A 575 -6.56 -22.72 -23.52
CA ASP A 575 -7.22 -23.61 -24.48
C ASP A 575 -6.21 -24.04 -25.55
N ILE A 576 -5.65 -25.24 -25.37
CA ILE A 576 -4.68 -25.85 -26.28
C ILE A 576 -5.22 -27.21 -26.66
N GLU A 577 -5.31 -27.44 -27.97
CA GLU A 577 -5.81 -28.69 -28.54
C GLU A 577 -5.00 -29.89 -28.04
N ASN A 578 -5.68 -31.02 -27.84
CA ASN A 578 -5.09 -32.30 -27.43
C ASN A 578 -4.39 -32.29 -26.06
N THR A 579 -4.82 -31.44 -25.13
CA THR A 579 -4.35 -31.48 -23.74
C THR A 579 -5.41 -32.10 -22.82
N PRO A 580 -5.03 -32.95 -21.84
CA PRO A 580 -5.98 -33.49 -20.86
C PRO A 580 -6.58 -32.42 -19.93
N CYS A 581 -5.91 -31.28 -19.78
CA CYS A 581 -6.35 -30.16 -18.97
C CYS A 581 -5.96 -28.83 -19.63
N ASN A 582 -6.97 -27.99 -19.86
CA ASN A 582 -6.80 -26.66 -20.44
C ASN A 582 -6.46 -25.59 -19.38
N TYR A 583 -5.88 -25.96 -18.25
CA TYR A 583 -5.55 -25.01 -17.18
C TYR A 583 -4.07 -25.04 -16.84
N ARG A 584 -3.52 -23.86 -16.56
CA ARG A 584 -2.20 -23.69 -15.99
C ARG A 584 -2.27 -23.06 -14.60
N ILE A 585 -1.31 -23.40 -13.75
CA ILE A 585 -1.13 -22.73 -12.47
C ILE A 585 -0.38 -21.42 -12.70
N HIS A 586 -0.89 -20.34 -12.10
CA HIS A 586 -0.20 -19.05 -12.07
C HIS A 586 0.89 -19.05 -10.99
N SER A 587 2.04 -18.45 -11.29
CA SER A 587 3.16 -18.34 -10.34
C SER A 587 2.75 -17.71 -9.01
N GLU A 588 1.79 -16.78 -9.04
CA GLU A 588 1.22 -16.07 -7.89
C GLU A 588 0.66 -17.02 -6.82
N ALA A 589 0.02 -18.12 -7.23
CA ALA A 589 -0.61 -19.07 -6.32
C ALA A 589 0.24 -20.32 -6.07
N LEU A 590 1.38 -20.46 -6.76
CA LEU A 590 2.18 -21.66 -6.70
C LEU A 590 2.65 -22.01 -5.28
N PRO A 591 3.11 -21.06 -4.43
CA PRO A 591 3.47 -21.38 -3.04
C PRO A 591 2.31 -21.96 -2.22
N LEU A 592 1.06 -21.60 -2.53
CA LEU A 592 -0.14 -22.06 -1.83
C LEU A 592 -0.61 -23.43 -2.33
N VAL A 593 -0.47 -23.68 -3.62
CA VAL A 593 -1.00 -24.89 -4.28
C VAL A 593 0.03 -26.03 -4.27
N TYR A 594 1.33 -25.71 -4.43
CA TYR A 594 2.41 -26.68 -4.63
C TYR A 594 2.49 -27.80 -3.57
N PRO A 595 2.32 -27.54 -2.26
CA PRO A 595 2.33 -28.59 -1.25
C PRO A 595 1.25 -29.66 -1.44
N PHE A 596 0.18 -29.35 -2.17
CA PHE A 596 -0.96 -30.23 -2.42
C PHE A 596 -0.91 -30.92 -3.78
N LEU A 597 0.08 -30.61 -4.62
CA LEU A 597 0.20 -31.23 -5.94
C LEU A 597 0.81 -32.62 -5.84
N GLY A 598 0.27 -33.57 -6.61
CA GLY A 598 0.89 -34.88 -6.79
C GLY A 598 2.19 -34.80 -7.58
N ASP A 599 3.04 -35.82 -7.44
CA ASP A 599 4.38 -35.84 -8.03
C ASP A 599 4.36 -36.07 -9.56
N ALA A 600 3.24 -36.52 -10.11
CA ALA A 600 3.05 -36.74 -11.55
C ALA A 600 3.32 -35.47 -12.38
N ARG A 601 3.06 -34.28 -11.83
CA ARG A 601 3.26 -32.99 -12.52
C ARG A 601 4.50 -32.23 -12.08
N LYS A 602 5.31 -32.77 -11.18
CA LYS A 602 6.56 -32.14 -10.72
C LYS A 602 7.75 -32.64 -11.53
N VAL A 603 8.64 -31.72 -11.88
CA VAL A 603 9.93 -32.01 -12.53
C VAL A 603 11.05 -31.33 -11.77
N LYS A 604 12.19 -32.01 -11.62
CA LYS A 604 13.38 -31.43 -11.03
C LYS A 604 14.18 -30.70 -12.11
N LEU A 605 14.63 -29.48 -11.82
CA LEU A 605 15.46 -28.67 -12.69
C LEU A 605 16.89 -28.64 -12.14
N LEU A 606 17.88 -28.80 -13.02
CA LEU A 606 19.24 -28.36 -12.72
C LEU A 606 19.38 -26.86 -12.98
N HIS A 607 20.42 -26.27 -12.41
CA HIS A 607 20.77 -24.88 -12.69
C HIS A 607 20.95 -24.60 -14.20
N SER A 608 21.57 -25.53 -14.94
CA SER A 608 21.71 -25.44 -16.40
C SER A 608 20.37 -25.47 -17.13
N ASP A 609 19.40 -26.26 -16.65
CA ASP A 609 18.08 -26.37 -17.27
C ASP A 609 17.29 -25.07 -17.09
N LEU A 610 17.32 -24.50 -15.88
CA LEU A 610 16.70 -23.22 -15.60
C LEU A 610 17.32 -22.10 -16.44
N ARG A 611 18.64 -22.13 -16.65
CA ARG A 611 19.33 -21.18 -17.53
C ARG A 611 18.78 -21.23 -18.95
N ILE A 612 18.67 -22.42 -19.53
CA ILE A 612 18.14 -22.61 -20.88
C ILE A 612 16.69 -22.09 -20.98
N LEU A 613 15.84 -22.41 -19.99
CA LEU A 613 14.45 -21.92 -19.93
C LEU A 613 14.38 -20.40 -19.83
N LEU A 614 15.29 -19.79 -19.08
CA LEU A 614 15.34 -18.35 -18.91
C LEU A 614 16.00 -17.63 -20.09
N GLU A 615 16.88 -18.25 -20.85
CA GLU A 615 17.48 -17.63 -22.06
C GLU A 615 16.51 -17.64 -23.24
N ALA A 616 15.71 -18.70 -23.36
CA ALA A 616 14.85 -18.88 -24.51
C ALA A 616 13.73 -17.82 -24.62
N ALA A 617 13.52 -17.27 -25.81
CA ALA A 617 12.39 -16.38 -26.09
C ALA A 617 11.03 -17.11 -26.15
N GLY A 618 11.01 -18.44 -25.98
CA GLY A 618 9.82 -19.27 -26.03
C GLY A 618 10.14 -20.76 -25.85
N HIS A 619 9.52 -21.60 -26.68
CA HIS A 619 9.63 -23.04 -26.60
C HIS A 619 11.04 -23.56 -26.89
N VAL A 620 11.55 -24.43 -26.01
CA VAL A 620 12.86 -25.08 -26.15
C VAL A 620 12.67 -26.57 -26.36
N SER A 621 13.38 -27.13 -27.33
CA SER A 621 13.33 -28.57 -27.61
C SER A 621 13.79 -29.41 -26.41
N ILE A 622 13.08 -30.51 -26.13
CA ILE A 622 13.31 -31.35 -24.93
C ILE A 622 14.76 -31.89 -24.90
N ASP A 623 15.34 -32.24 -26.05
CA ASP A 623 16.71 -32.78 -26.17
C ASP A 623 17.82 -31.82 -25.70
N LYS A 624 17.52 -30.53 -25.54
CA LYS A 624 18.51 -29.54 -25.06
C LYS A 624 18.69 -29.57 -23.54
N PHE A 625 17.83 -30.24 -22.80
CA PHE A 625 17.86 -30.29 -21.35
C PHE A 625 18.66 -31.48 -20.81
N SER A 626 18.94 -31.44 -19.50
CA SER A 626 19.57 -32.56 -18.80
C SER A 626 18.84 -33.89 -19.07
N PRO A 627 19.56 -35.03 -19.15
CA PRO A 627 18.95 -36.32 -19.47
C PRO A 627 17.75 -36.67 -18.58
N ALA A 628 17.84 -36.36 -17.28
CA ALA A 628 16.78 -36.60 -16.32
C ALA A 628 15.52 -35.76 -16.60
N LEU A 629 15.68 -34.47 -16.91
CA LEU A 629 14.56 -33.60 -17.25
C LEU A 629 13.93 -34.01 -18.59
N SER A 630 14.77 -34.37 -19.56
CA SER A 630 14.36 -34.80 -20.90
C SER A 630 13.52 -36.07 -20.86
N GLU A 631 14.01 -37.11 -20.16
CA GLU A 631 13.30 -38.38 -19.98
C GLU A 631 11.98 -38.19 -19.22
N ARG A 632 12.02 -37.46 -18.09
CA ARG A 632 10.82 -37.19 -17.30
C ARG A 632 9.78 -36.44 -18.12
N SER A 633 10.17 -35.36 -18.80
CA SER A 633 9.24 -34.52 -19.58
C SER A 633 8.65 -35.24 -20.80
N ALA A 634 9.43 -36.15 -21.42
CA ALA A 634 8.95 -36.97 -22.52
C ALA A 634 7.85 -37.96 -22.07
N SER A 635 7.97 -38.51 -20.86
CA SER A 635 7.00 -39.46 -20.28
C SER A 635 5.69 -38.84 -19.78
N MET A 636 5.63 -37.50 -19.63
CA MET A 636 4.47 -36.80 -19.06
C MET A 636 3.40 -36.48 -20.11
N ASP A 637 2.16 -36.35 -19.67
CA ASP A 637 1.10 -35.79 -20.52
C ASP A 637 1.34 -34.31 -20.86
N LEU A 638 0.86 -33.90 -22.04
CA LEU A 638 0.86 -32.50 -22.50
C LEU A 638 0.17 -31.59 -21.48
N GLY A 639 0.70 -30.38 -21.31
CA GLY A 639 0.11 -29.34 -20.46
C GLY A 639 1.06 -28.79 -19.40
N CYS A 640 0.50 -28.14 -18.38
CA CYS A 640 1.29 -27.46 -17.37
C CYS A 640 1.95 -28.47 -16.39
N CYS A 641 3.22 -28.25 -16.06
CA CYS A 641 3.98 -28.96 -15.04
C CYS A 641 4.76 -27.95 -14.18
N ILE A 642 5.27 -28.38 -13.03
CA ILE A 642 6.00 -27.53 -12.09
C ILE A 642 7.47 -27.94 -12.03
N GLY A 643 8.35 -27.04 -12.47
CA GLY A 643 9.79 -27.20 -12.31
C GLY A 643 10.23 -26.76 -10.92
N THR A 644 11.05 -27.57 -10.25
CA THR A 644 11.60 -27.28 -8.92
C THR A 644 13.12 -27.24 -9.00
N LEU A 645 13.73 -26.13 -8.55
CA LEU A 645 15.17 -26.01 -8.36
C LEU A 645 15.48 -26.10 -6.86
N ASP A 646 16.20 -27.14 -6.45
CA ASP A 646 16.58 -27.37 -5.06
C ASP A 646 17.81 -26.54 -4.66
N PRO A 647 17.93 -26.12 -3.39
CA PRO A 647 19.11 -25.43 -2.88
C PRO A 647 20.43 -26.16 -3.08
N ALA A 648 20.41 -27.50 -3.03
CA ALA A 648 21.59 -28.33 -3.23
C ALA A 648 22.15 -28.25 -4.66
N ASP A 649 21.31 -27.84 -5.61
CA ASP A 649 21.65 -27.71 -7.03
C ASP A 649 21.87 -26.23 -7.43
N ALA A 650 21.98 -25.32 -6.45
CA ALA A 650 22.26 -23.91 -6.65
C ALA A 650 23.73 -23.67 -7.09
N PRO A 651 24.01 -22.58 -7.83
CA PRO A 651 25.37 -22.24 -8.25
C PRO A 651 26.34 -22.04 -7.09
N VAL A 652 27.60 -22.41 -7.31
CA VAL A 652 28.69 -22.08 -6.39
C VAL A 652 28.78 -20.55 -6.23
N GLY A 653 28.63 -20.05 -5.00
CA GLY A 653 28.63 -18.62 -4.68
C GLY A 653 27.24 -17.99 -4.47
N HIS A 654 26.16 -18.72 -4.76
CA HIS A 654 24.78 -18.30 -4.49
C HIS A 654 24.20 -19.14 -3.34
N THR A 655 23.75 -18.48 -2.27
CA THR A 655 23.10 -19.14 -1.13
C THR A 655 21.61 -19.21 -1.38
N MET A 656 21.10 -20.29 -1.98
CA MET A 656 19.66 -20.58 -1.95
C MET A 656 19.29 -21.21 -0.61
N VAL A 657 18.29 -20.69 0.08
CA VAL A 657 17.86 -21.22 1.39
C VAL A 657 16.58 -22.07 1.29
N ALA A 658 15.84 -21.97 0.18
CA ALA A 658 14.62 -22.73 -0.08
C ALA A 658 14.49 -23.15 -1.56
N PRO A 659 13.78 -24.24 -1.88
CA PRO A 659 13.47 -24.61 -3.25
C PRO A 659 12.66 -23.53 -3.96
N MET A 660 12.95 -23.31 -5.25
CA MET A 660 12.15 -22.43 -6.10
C MET A 660 11.28 -23.25 -7.04
N GLN A 661 10.01 -22.88 -7.17
CA GLN A 661 9.08 -23.53 -8.11
C GLN A 661 8.66 -22.60 -9.24
N PHE A 662 8.51 -23.17 -10.45
CA PHE A 662 8.12 -22.44 -11.64
C PHE A 662 7.08 -23.21 -12.46
N PRO A 663 6.02 -22.56 -12.95
CA PRO A 663 5.13 -23.18 -13.91
C PRO A 663 5.83 -23.30 -15.27
N ILE A 664 5.80 -24.50 -15.85
CA ILE A 664 6.35 -24.84 -17.17
C ILE A 664 5.23 -25.43 -18.01
N TRP A 665 5.25 -25.13 -19.31
CA TRP A 665 4.39 -25.77 -20.29
C TRP A 665 5.14 -26.88 -21.00
N ARG A 666 4.64 -28.11 -20.90
CA ARG A 666 5.11 -29.28 -21.66
C ARG A 666 4.30 -29.40 -22.95
N GLY A 667 4.93 -29.03 -24.06
CA GLY A 667 4.44 -29.26 -25.42
C GLY A 667 4.84 -30.64 -25.96
N VAL A 668 4.61 -30.89 -27.25
CA VAL A 668 4.85 -32.20 -27.89
C VAL A 668 6.32 -32.60 -27.82
N SER A 669 7.22 -31.67 -28.17
CA SER A 669 8.67 -31.87 -28.17
C SER A 669 9.40 -30.72 -27.48
N SER A 670 8.71 -29.90 -26.70
CA SER A 670 9.27 -28.68 -26.13
C SER A 670 8.80 -28.35 -24.72
N LEU A 671 9.62 -27.59 -24.01
CA LEU A 671 9.30 -26.97 -22.73
C LEU A 671 9.31 -25.44 -22.86
N ASN A 672 8.43 -24.75 -22.14
CA ASN A 672 8.44 -23.28 -22.07
C ASN A 672 8.11 -22.83 -20.64
N ILE A 673 8.91 -21.93 -20.08
CA ILE A 673 8.64 -21.40 -18.75
C ILE A 673 7.50 -20.35 -18.81
N LEU A 674 6.54 -20.45 -17.91
CA LEU A 674 5.32 -19.64 -17.92
C LEU A 674 5.44 -18.40 -17.03
N LEU A 675 6.57 -17.70 -17.13
CA LEU A 675 6.82 -16.44 -16.44
C LEU A 675 6.56 -15.24 -17.35
N ASN A 676 6.14 -14.13 -16.76
CA ASN A 676 6.10 -12.87 -17.48
C ASN A 676 7.54 -12.34 -17.65
N LYS A 677 7.75 -11.40 -18.58
CA LYS A 677 9.08 -10.85 -18.89
C LYS A 677 9.79 -10.28 -17.65
N LYS A 678 9.09 -9.56 -16.77
CA LYS A 678 9.67 -8.95 -15.58
C LYS A 678 10.10 -9.98 -14.54
N ASP A 679 9.27 -10.98 -14.28
CA ASP A 679 9.60 -12.08 -13.36
C ASP A 679 10.82 -12.85 -13.88
N LYS A 680 10.90 -13.03 -15.21
CA LYS A 680 12.02 -13.66 -15.89
C LYS A 680 13.32 -12.86 -15.72
N ASP A 681 13.28 -11.56 -15.99
CA ASP A 681 14.43 -10.65 -15.87
C ASP A 681 14.92 -10.57 -14.40
N SER A 682 13.98 -10.50 -13.45
CA SER A 682 14.28 -10.51 -12.01
C SER A 682 14.94 -11.81 -11.56
N LEU A 683 14.36 -12.94 -11.96
CA LEU A 683 14.90 -14.25 -11.61
C LEU A 683 16.28 -14.47 -12.25
N GLN A 684 16.49 -14.03 -13.49
CA GLN A 684 17.80 -14.07 -14.12
C GLN A 684 18.84 -13.29 -13.33
N ALA A 685 18.51 -12.05 -12.93
CA ALA A 685 19.41 -11.21 -12.15
C ALA A 685 19.73 -11.85 -10.78
N ARG A 686 18.75 -12.52 -10.15
CA ARG A 686 18.91 -13.17 -8.84
C ARG A 686 19.73 -14.46 -8.92
N VAL A 687 19.50 -15.29 -9.94
CA VAL A 687 20.10 -16.62 -10.06
C VAL A 687 21.48 -16.57 -10.74
N PHE A 688 21.67 -15.70 -11.74
CA PHE A 688 22.91 -15.63 -12.53
C PHE A 688 23.72 -14.33 -12.32
N GLY A 689 23.19 -13.36 -11.58
CA GLY A 689 23.86 -12.09 -11.27
C GLY A 689 23.68 -10.99 -12.32
N PRO A 690 24.12 -9.75 -12.02
CA PRO A 690 23.83 -8.55 -12.80
C PRO A 690 24.63 -8.38 -14.12
N ASN A 691 25.62 -9.23 -14.39
CA ASN A 691 26.45 -9.18 -15.61
C ASN A 691 25.95 -10.13 -16.71
N PHE A 692 24.70 -10.59 -16.62
CA PHE A 692 24.09 -11.41 -17.64
C PHE A 692 23.69 -10.56 -18.85
N THR A 693 24.63 -10.33 -19.77
CA THR A 693 24.35 -9.75 -21.09
C THR A 693 24.38 -10.84 -22.16
N VAL A 694 23.33 -10.86 -22.96
CA VAL A 694 23.18 -11.61 -24.21
C VAL A 694 24.41 -11.36 -25.09
N GLU A 695 25.23 -12.37 -25.33
CA GLU A 695 25.98 -12.41 -26.57
C GLU A 695 24.93 -12.55 -27.67
N ALA A 696 24.56 -11.41 -28.28
CA ALA A 696 23.71 -11.42 -29.44
C ALA A 696 24.41 -12.28 -30.49
N GLU A 697 23.72 -13.32 -30.96
CA GLU A 697 24.16 -14.14 -32.09
C GLU A 697 24.67 -13.20 -33.19
N ALA A 698 25.98 -13.25 -33.45
CA ALA A 698 26.55 -12.61 -34.61
C ALA A 698 25.90 -13.26 -35.83
N GLU A 699 25.04 -12.50 -36.54
CA GLU A 699 24.58 -12.88 -37.87
C GLU A 699 25.82 -13.22 -38.73
N PRO A 700 25.85 -14.38 -39.40
CA PRO A 700 26.94 -14.68 -40.31
C PRO A 700 26.83 -13.72 -41.49
N THR A 701 27.72 -12.74 -41.54
CA THR A 701 27.89 -11.87 -42.71
C THR A 701 28.27 -12.73 -43.91
N ALA A 702 27.30 -12.96 -44.79
CA ALA A 702 27.53 -13.53 -46.10
C ALA A 702 28.38 -12.55 -46.93
N ALA A 703 29.67 -12.84 -47.06
CA ALA A 703 30.53 -12.20 -48.04
C ALA A 703 30.14 -12.72 -49.43
N ALA A 704 29.40 -11.92 -50.18
CA ALA A 704 29.23 -12.11 -51.61
C ALA A 704 30.50 -11.64 -52.32
N GLU A 705 31.32 -12.59 -52.76
CA GLU A 705 32.33 -12.38 -53.79
C GLU A 705 31.65 -11.91 -55.09
N LYS A 706 31.97 -10.70 -55.54
CA LYS A 706 31.82 -10.31 -56.93
C LYS A 706 33.18 -10.40 -57.59
N THR A 707 33.36 -11.47 -58.35
CA THR A 707 34.40 -11.61 -59.37
C THR A 707 33.85 -11.03 -60.68
N VAL A 708 34.56 -10.01 -61.18
CA VAL A 708 34.52 -9.38 -62.52
C VAL A 708 33.25 -8.64 -62.94
#